data_AF-A0A351DTW2-F1
#
_entry.id   AF-A0A351DTW2-F1
#
_cell.length_a   1.000
_cell.length_b   1.000
_cell.length_c   1.000
_cell.angle_alpha   90.00
_cell.angle_beta   90.00
_cell.angle_gamma   90.00
#
_symmetry.space_group_name_H-M   'P 1'
#
loop_
_entity.id
_entity.type
_entity.pdbx_description
1 polymer ?
#
loop_
_entity_poly.entity_id
_entity_poly.type
_entity_poly.pdbx_seq_one_letter_code
_entity_poly.pdbx_strand_id
1 'polypeptide(L)'
;DADGDGICDEQEEPGCDDPTACNYNALATDNDGSCEYTSCAQEGCTDAAACNYNANASIDDGSCDFCSCAKEPTVYTLTVEASDAVTAGLTNYRFYVNLPDEGDRMSAMFGNDNAELLVSAPEGVFNSTFNASWNASGINPAFLPAFPDLADDTYATIGLDGPAASSGLADAADPSIVEDTNQPITPFFLNDGSTSLVSNTITGSSWYILNTASNGLADANGRVLVMQVTSAGSVSGQLNYQVFPLGLGENQELISVAFDGAGTFGGDEEAPACGCTDSEASNFDPSAVYDDGSCMFDMDGCTDEAACNYDENATTDDGSCVFCGCTDPGAPPYTLTVEAEAVGFDGLTAYRFYVNMDDATDKLSAVFGNNESVLELHAPAGIFNSEFNPSWNASGLAAAFVEAQPSLQWDSYATIGLTGPASEVPGASDPDLAEDVTNDPTIAAFFTTGGTDLVVSTAVGGIWYVAGEAANALPDDQGRVLLMQITTAGSIQGRIPVQIFPQGSGEDQVQLSWSFAGTGIFYPEGFGNACGCTDELADNYNPDAVYDDGSCVFGVPGCTNSEACNFDPTATTDDGSCLYAESGYDCDGFCLNDADGDGVCDEFEVLGCTNPDATNFDEAATEDDGSCMVMGCTYVDAINYNPAANDDDGSCTFDLAGGCTGDFDNSGVGQLNDLL
;
A
#
# COMPACT_ATOMS: atom_id res chain seq x y z
N ASP A 1 13.38 82.77 26.89
CA ASP A 1 12.51 82.58 28.04
C ASP A 1 11.06 82.96 27.77
N ALA A 2 10.51 82.50 26.66
CA ALA A 2 9.08 82.54 26.38
C ALA A 2 8.30 81.56 27.27
N ASP A 3 8.97 80.52 27.78
CA ASP A 3 8.45 79.41 28.58
C ASP A 3 8.88 79.47 30.07
N GLY A 4 9.90 80.24 30.44
CA GLY A 4 10.22 80.58 31.83
C GLY A 4 11.25 79.66 32.51
N ASP A 5 12.03 78.92 31.73
CA ASP A 5 13.05 77.97 32.19
C ASP A 5 14.41 78.63 32.54
N GLY A 6 14.58 79.91 32.19
CA GLY A 6 15.79 80.69 32.47
C GLY A 6 16.84 80.71 31.36
N ILE A 7 16.53 80.18 30.17
CA ILE A 7 17.35 80.25 28.95
C ILE A 7 16.73 81.27 27.98
N CYS A 8 17.52 81.94 27.15
CA CYS A 8 17.00 82.92 26.18
C CYS A 8 16.51 82.19 24.92
N ASP A 9 15.41 82.65 24.28
CA ASP A 9 14.79 81.99 23.11
C ASP A 9 15.79 81.72 21.95
N GLU A 10 16.81 82.58 21.81
CA GLU A 10 17.83 82.44 20.75
C GLU A 10 18.92 81.39 21.06
N GLN A 11 18.92 80.84 22.28
CA GLN A 11 19.89 79.88 22.80
C GLN A 11 19.24 78.54 23.15
N GLU A 12 17.95 78.38 22.87
CA GLU A 12 17.21 77.14 23.09
C GLU A 12 17.50 76.13 21.97
N GLU A 13 17.79 74.88 22.34
CA GLU A 13 17.89 73.77 21.40
C GLU A 13 16.57 72.99 21.40
N PRO A 14 15.81 72.97 20.29
CA PRO A 14 14.54 72.26 20.20
C PRO A 14 14.76 70.74 20.23
N GLY A 15 13.98 70.02 21.05
CA GLY A 15 13.96 68.56 21.06
C GLY A 15 13.29 68.00 22.31
N CYS A 16 13.30 66.68 22.48
CA CYS A 16 12.71 66.08 23.67
C CYS A 16 13.59 66.26 24.92
N ASP A 17 13.10 67.02 25.89
CA ASP A 17 13.75 67.29 27.19
C ASP A 17 13.28 66.35 28.33
N ASP A 18 12.35 65.43 28.06
CA ASP A 18 11.86 64.44 29.02
C ASP A 18 12.81 63.24 29.13
N PRO A 19 13.49 63.00 30.27
CA PRO A 19 14.42 61.89 30.45
C PRO A 19 13.77 60.50 30.40
N THR A 20 12.44 60.42 30.36
CA THR A 20 11.68 59.16 30.22
C THR A 20 11.29 58.84 28.77
N ALA A 21 11.53 59.74 27.82
CA ALA A 21 11.27 59.51 26.40
C ALA A 21 12.42 58.77 25.70
N CYS A 22 12.09 57.97 24.70
CA CYS A 22 13.02 57.15 23.93
C CYS A 22 13.97 57.98 23.05
N ASN A 23 13.54 59.17 22.64
CA ASN A 23 14.34 60.13 21.91
C ASN A 23 14.81 61.32 22.78
N TYR A 24 14.93 61.11 24.10
CA TYR A 24 15.45 62.11 25.03
C TYR A 24 16.81 62.66 24.55
N ASN A 25 16.91 63.98 24.52
CA ASN A 25 18.13 64.70 24.22
C ASN A 25 18.52 65.58 25.41
N ALA A 26 19.58 65.22 26.12
CA ALA A 26 20.08 65.98 27.27
C ALA A 26 20.58 67.40 26.93
N LEU A 27 20.67 67.75 25.65
CA LEU A 27 20.99 69.10 25.18
C LEU A 27 19.75 69.91 24.78
N ALA A 28 18.58 69.28 24.70
CA ALA A 28 17.34 70.00 24.44
C ALA A 28 16.99 70.88 25.64
N THR A 29 16.66 72.13 25.36
CA THR A 29 16.24 73.11 26.36
C THR A 29 14.91 73.76 26.00
N ASP A 30 14.30 73.38 24.88
CA ASP A 30 12.92 73.72 24.52
C ASP A 30 12.23 72.46 24.00
N ASN A 31 11.15 72.05 24.67
CA ASN A 31 10.38 70.87 24.29
C ASN A 31 9.52 71.19 23.05
N ASP A 32 9.96 70.71 21.90
CA ASP A 32 9.28 70.90 20.61
C ASP A 32 8.09 69.95 20.39
N GLY A 33 7.72 69.15 21.40
CA GLY A 33 6.69 68.13 21.32
C GLY A 33 7.12 66.87 20.57
N SER A 34 8.41 66.71 20.25
CA SER A 34 8.94 65.51 19.58
C SER A 34 9.09 64.29 20.48
N CYS A 35 8.87 64.39 21.80
CA CYS A 35 9.01 63.28 22.74
C CYS A 35 8.19 62.05 22.33
N GLU A 36 8.88 60.94 22.11
CA GLU A 36 8.32 59.67 21.71
C GLU A 36 8.72 58.60 22.73
N TYR A 37 7.76 57.78 23.15
CA TYR A 37 7.89 56.88 24.31
C TYR A 37 7.83 55.40 23.92
N THR A 38 7.75 55.10 22.61
CA THR A 38 7.46 53.75 22.11
C THR A 38 8.65 53.09 21.42
N SER A 39 9.61 53.82 20.85
CA SER A 39 10.71 53.23 20.06
C SER A 39 11.77 52.51 20.89
N CYS A 40 11.77 52.73 22.22
CA CYS A 40 12.60 52.05 23.20
C CYS A 40 11.80 51.16 24.16
N ALA A 41 10.46 51.19 24.06
CA ALA A 41 9.63 50.26 24.79
C ALA A 41 9.83 48.88 24.16
N GLN A 42 10.35 47.92 24.93
CA GLN A 42 10.51 46.58 24.42
C GLN A 42 9.13 45.94 24.28
N GLU A 43 8.80 45.57 23.05
CA GLU A 43 7.66 44.74 22.71
C GLU A 43 7.99 43.27 23.05
N GLY A 44 7.01 42.56 23.56
CA GLY A 44 7.09 41.15 23.89
C GLY A 44 6.02 40.77 24.90
N CYS A 45 5.89 39.48 25.21
CA CYS A 45 4.88 39.06 26.17
C CYS A 45 5.13 39.66 27.56
N THR A 46 4.12 40.38 28.08
CA THR A 46 4.18 41.01 29.41
C THR A 46 3.46 40.20 30.50
N ASP A 47 2.78 39.12 30.13
CA ASP A 47 2.10 38.23 31.06
C ASP A 47 3.09 37.25 31.68
N ALA A 48 3.27 37.33 33.00
CA ALA A 48 4.18 36.45 33.74
C ALA A 48 3.74 34.98 33.74
N ALA A 49 2.50 34.68 33.35
CA ALA A 49 2.00 33.31 33.20
C ALA A 49 2.29 32.71 31.81
N ALA A 50 2.80 33.49 30.85
CA ALA A 50 3.16 32.99 29.53
C ALA A 50 4.59 32.42 29.50
N CYS A 51 4.77 31.38 28.68
CA CYS A 51 6.02 30.65 28.49
C CYS A 51 7.12 31.52 27.86
N ASN A 52 6.75 32.51 27.07
CA ASN A 52 7.67 33.47 26.46
C ASN A 52 7.64 34.85 27.15
N TYR A 53 7.27 34.90 28.43
CA TYR A 53 7.31 36.12 29.23
C TYR A 53 8.66 36.81 29.14
N ASN A 54 8.63 38.10 28.82
CA ASN A 54 9.81 38.96 28.80
C ASN A 54 9.71 39.99 29.91
N ALA A 55 10.49 39.81 30.98
CA ALA A 55 10.56 40.74 32.11
C ALA A 55 11.01 42.16 31.73
N ASN A 56 11.64 42.33 30.56
CA ASN A 56 12.05 43.63 30.04
C ASN A 56 11.01 44.26 29.09
N ALA A 57 9.96 43.51 28.71
CA ALA A 57 8.89 44.04 27.87
C ALA A 57 7.96 44.95 28.69
N SER A 58 7.66 46.11 28.14
CA SER A 58 6.72 47.08 28.72
C SER A 58 5.44 47.25 27.87
N ILE A 59 5.42 46.64 26.69
CA ILE A 59 4.29 46.63 25.75
C ILE A 59 4.04 45.19 25.33
N ASP A 60 2.82 44.72 25.56
CA ASP A 60 2.36 43.43 25.06
C ASP A 60 2.11 43.52 23.55
N ASP A 61 2.80 42.67 22.79
CA ASP A 61 2.68 42.56 21.33
C ASP A 61 1.70 41.44 20.92
N GLY A 62 1.04 40.80 21.88
CA GLY A 62 0.15 39.68 21.65
C GLY A 62 0.89 38.38 21.32
N SER A 63 2.21 38.33 21.51
CA SER A 63 3.01 37.12 21.32
C SER A 63 2.90 36.13 22.47
N CYS A 64 2.19 36.46 23.56
CA CYS A 64 2.09 35.60 24.74
C CYS A 64 1.66 34.17 24.38
N ASP A 65 2.61 33.26 24.52
CA ASP A 65 2.45 31.84 24.29
C ASP A 65 2.29 31.16 25.64
N PHE A 66 1.10 30.63 25.89
CA PHE A 66 0.81 29.92 27.14
C PHE A 66 1.05 28.42 27.01
N CYS A 67 1.22 27.86 25.81
CA CYS A 67 1.23 26.42 25.62
C CYS A 67 2.61 25.82 25.33
N SER A 68 3.62 26.58 24.90
CA SER A 68 4.96 26.02 24.60
C SER A 68 5.76 25.51 25.80
N CYS A 69 5.39 25.90 27.02
CA CYS A 69 5.96 25.41 28.27
C CYS A 69 5.07 24.37 28.97
N ALA A 70 3.92 24.03 28.38
CA ALA A 70 3.13 22.86 28.79
C ALA A 70 3.95 21.60 28.47
N LYS A 71 4.82 21.20 29.40
CA LYS A 71 5.43 19.89 29.40
C LYS A 71 4.51 18.94 30.15
N GLU A 72 4.42 17.71 29.66
CA GLU A 72 3.72 16.63 30.35
C GLU A 72 4.09 16.63 31.84
N PRO A 73 3.12 16.56 32.76
CA PRO A 73 3.40 16.57 34.19
C PRO A 73 4.36 15.43 34.52
N THR A 74 5.60 15.77 34.87
CA THR A 74 6.60 14.79 35.27
C THR A 74 6.46 14.53 36.76
N VAL A 75 6.43 13.28 37.18
CA VAL A 75 6.40 12.92 38.61
C VAL A 75 7.69 13.30 39.37
N TYR A 76 8.73 13.73 38.65
CA TYR A 76 10.01 14.17 39.20
C TYR A 76 10.01 15.65 39.53
N THR A 77 10.23 15.98 40.80
CA THR A 77 10.22 17.37 41.29
C THR A 77 11.58 17.78 41.84
N LEU A 78 11.85 19.08 41.92
CA LEU A 78 13.03 19.67 42.53
C LEU A 78 12.66 20.28 43.89
N THR A 79 13.25 19.82 44.98
CA THR A 79 13.14 20.46 46.29
C THR A 79 14.43 21.21 46.63
N VAL A 80 14.30 22.49 46.96
CA VAL A 80 15.37 23.34 47.49
C VAL A 80 15.12 23.59 48.96
N GLU A 81 15.97 23.04 49.83
CA GLU A 81 15.89 23.22 51.29
C GLU A 81 16.86 24.30 51.75
N ALA A 82 16.37 25.31 52.49
CA ALA A 82 17.21 26.31 53.13
C ALA A 82 17.46 25.97 54.61
N SER A 83 18.70 26.12 55.06
CA SER A 83 19.11 25.95 56.45
C SER A 83 20.18 26.97 56.84
N ASP A 84 20.28 27.30 58.13
CA ASP A 84 21.34 28.20 58.62
C ASP A 84 22.72 27.56 58.40
N ALA A 85 23.62 28.29 57.76
CA ALA A 85 25.02 27.89 57.62
C ALA A 85 25.75 27.96 58.98
N VAL A 86 26.83 27.20 59.15
CA VAL A 86 27.71 27.32 60.32
C VAL A 86 28.39 28.69 60.34
N THR A 87 28.67 29.22 59.16
CA THR A 87 29.22 30.55 58.91
C THR A 87 28.12 31.59 59.10
N ALA A 88 28.32 32.46 60.09
CA ALA A 88 27.30 33.42 60.52
C ALA A 88 26.88 34.37 59.39
N GLY A 89 25.56 34.46 59.15
CA GLY A 89 24.96 35.35 58.16
C GLY A 89 24.80 34.75 56.76
N LEU A 90 25.10 33.47 56.58
CA LEU A 90 24.88 32.74 55.34
C LEU A 90 23.75 31.70 55.50
N THR A 91 23.12 31.38 54.37
CA THR A 91 22.09 30.34 54.24
C THR A 91 22.63 29.25 53.32
N ASN A 92 22.49 28.00 53.74
CA ASN A 92 22.82 26.82 52.96
C ASN A 92 21.55 26.32 52.24
N TYR A 93 21.59 26.32 50.92
CA TYR A 93 20.55 25.81 50.02
C TYR A 93 20.97 24.45 49.47
N ARG A 94 20.22 23.40 49.81
CA ARG A 94 20.46 22.03 49.33
C ARG A 94 19.40 21.65 48.31
N PHE A 95 19.85 21.24 47.13
CA PHE A 95 19.02 20.94 45.98
C PHE A 95 18.85 19.43 45.87
N TYR A 96 17.61 18.97 45.92
CA TYR A 96 17.25 17.56 45.83
C TYR A 96 16.31 17.35 44.65
N VAL A 97 16.58 16.34 43.83
CA VAL A 97 15.59 15.85 42.88
C VAL A 97 14.85 14.67 43.50
N ASN A 98 13.53 14.75 43.51
CA ASN A 98 12.65 13.75 44.07
C ASN A 98 12.33 12.71 42.99
N LEU A 99 12.62 11.46 43.29
CA LEU A 99 12.37 10.29 42.47
C LEU A 99 11.33 9.42 43.19
N PRO A 100 10.07 9.39 42.72
CA PRO A 100 8.98 8.73 43.44
C PRO A 100 9.07 7.21 43.41
N ASP A 101 9.73 6.60 42.42
CA ASP A 101 9.98 5.16 42.38
C ASP A 101 11.42 4.84 42.85
N GLU A 102 11.55 3.83 43.71
CA GLU A 102 12.85 3.38 44.24
C GLU A 102 13.78 2.80 43.16
N GLY A 103 13.23 2.43 41.99
CA GLY A 103 13.98 1.95 40.83
C GLY A 103 14.57 3.07 39.98
N ASP A 104 14.11 4.31 40.12
CA ASP A 104 14.54 5.43 39.29
C ASP A 104 15.98 5.84 39.59
N ARG A 105 16.69 6.26 38.53
CA ARG A 105 18.10 6.64 38.64
C ARG A 105 18.36 7.98 37.99
N MET A 106 18.94 8.89 38.75
CA MET A 106 19.54 10.10 38.18
C MET A 106 20.95 9.79 37.68
N SER A 107 21.33 10.42 36.56
CA SER A 107 22.68 10.28 36.00
C SER A 107 23.39 11.61 35.77
N ALA A 108 22.68 12.70 35.48
CA ALA A 108 23.33 13.94 35.06
C ALA A 108 22.51 15.19 35.37
N MET A 109 23.22 16.29 35.57
CA MET A 109 22.71 17.66 35.43
C MET A 109 23.33 18.26 34.18
N PHE A 110 22.57 19.02 33.38
CA PHE A 110 23.04 19.53 32.10
C PHE A 110 22.48 20.90 31.74
N GLY A 111 23.15 21.61 30.82
CA GLY A 111 22.61 22.80 30.16
C GLY A 111 23.23 23.06 28.80
N ASN A 112 22.45 23.54 27.85
CA ASN A 112 22.84 23.87 26.48
C ASN A 112 21.94 24.99 25.89
N ASP A 113 22.02 25.24 24.59
CA ASP A 113 21.24 26.27 23.88
C ASP A 113 19.73 25.99 23.79
N ASN A 114 19.31 24.74 23.98
CA ASN A 114 17.89 24.34 24.00
C ASN A 114 17.32 24.20 25.41
N ALA A 115 18.18 24.01 26.42
CA ALA A 115 17.82 23.84 27.81
C ALA A 115 18.86 24.55 28.68
N GLU A 116 18.62 25.82 29.00
CA GLU A 116 19.54 26.63 29.80
C GLU A 116 19.66 26.09 31.22
N LEU A 117 20.89 25.92 31.69
CA LEU A 117 21.19 25.70 33.11
C LEU A 117 21.63 27.03 33.72
N LEU A 118 20.86 27.53 34.68
CA LEU A 118 21.08 28.80 35.35
C LEU A 118 20.95 28.63 36.86
N VAL A 119 21.95 29.08 37.60
CA VAL A 119 21.85 29.32 39.05
C VAL A 119 22.32 30.75 39.31
N SER A 120 21.47 31.58 39.87
CA SER A 120 21.73 32.96 40.25
C SER A 120 21.82 33.06 41.76
N ALA A 121 22.89 33.68 42.25
CA ALA A 121 23.15 34.01 43.65
C ALA A 121 23.73 35.43 43.70
N PRO A 122 22.90 36.49 43.61
CA PRO A 122 23.35 37.86 43.42
C PRO A 122 24.34 38.38 44.49
N GLU A 123 24.23 37.88 45.71
CA GLU A 123 25.08 38.23 46.85
C GLU A 123 26.42 37.47 46.89
N GLY A 124 26.64 36.57 45.93
CA GLY A 124 27.82 35.74 45.82
C GLY A 124 27.72 34.44 46.64
N VAL A 125 28.31 33.37 46.10
CA VAL A 125 28.40 32.08 46.79
C VAL A 125 29.62 32.01 47.70
N PHE A 126 29.50 31.22 48.77
CA PHE A 126 30.63 30.92 49.65
C PHE A 126 31.40 29.71 49.13
N ASN A 127 32.72 29.87 48.97
CA ASN A 127 33.63 28.77 48.69
C ASN A 127 34.81 28.70 49.69
N SER A 128 34.92 27.56 50.38
CA SER A 128 35.99 27.35 51.36
C SER A 128 37.33 27.11 50.67
N THR A 129 38.37 27.83 51.10
CA THR A 129 39.76 27.60 50.62
C THR A 129 40.31 26.20 50.96
N PHE A 130 39.64 25.44 51.81
CA PHE A 130 40.01 24.06 52.16
C PHE A 130 39.40 23.01 51.22
N ASN A 131 38.42 23.38 50.40
CA ASN A 131 37.97 22.54 49.30
C ASN A 131 38.69 22.96 48.00
N ALA A 132 39.43 22.04 47.40
CA ALA A 132 40.08 22.23 46.10
C ALA A 132 39.34 21.53 44.95
N SER A 133 38.21 20.89 45.22
CA SER A 133 37.34 20.21 44.26
C SER A 133 36.09 21.03 44.00
N TRP A 134 35.58 20.99 42.77
CA TRP A 134 34.30 21.62 42.40
C TRP A 134 33.08 20.80 42.88
N ASN A 135 33.30 19.56 43.33
CA ASN A 135 32.25 18.64 43.74
C ASN A 135 32.41 18.18 45.20
N ALA A 136 31.44 17.38 45.67
CA ALA A 136 31.40 16.86 47.04
C ALA A 136 32.65 16.06 47.47
N SER A 137 33.51 15.60 46.54
CA SER A 137 34.75 14.91 46.91
C SER A 137 35.71 15.78 47.73
N GLY A 138 35.50 17.09 47.71
CA GLY A 138 36.17 18.07 48.55
C GLY A 138 35.81 18.05 50.03
N ILE A 139 34.60 17.62 50.34
CA ILE A 139 33.98 17.76 51.66
C ILE A 139 34.32 16.52 52.49
N ASN A 140 35.58 16.40 52.89
CA ASN A 140 36.04 15.25 53.66
C ASN A 140 35.51 15.33 55.11
N PRO A 141 34.66 14.37 55.56
CA PRO A 141 34.08 14.39 56.91
C PRO A 141 35.12 14.41 58.04
N ALA A 142 36.33 13.89 57.79
CA ALA A 142 37.42 13.89 58.76
C ALA A 142 37.97 15.30 59.06
N PHE A 143 37.73 16.29 58.19
CA PHE A 143 38.18 17.67 58.36
C PHE A 143 37.14 18.57 59.02
N LEU A 144 35.86 18.22 58.98
CA LEU A 144 34.76 19.03 59.53
C LEU A 144 34.92 19.38 61.03
N PRO A 145 35.42 18.51 61.92
CA PRO A 145 35.65 18.88 63.32
C PRO A 145 36.71 19.97 63.52
N ALA A 146 37.65 20.10 62.59
CA ALA A 146 38.72 21.09 62.63
C ALA A 146 38.41 22.35 61.80
N PHE A 147 37.60 22.20 60.74
CA PHE A 147 37.19 23.26 59.81
C PHE A 147 35.68 23.17 59.58
N PRO A 148 34.86 23.68 60.51
CA PRO A 148 33.40 23.55 60.43
C PRO A 148 32.78 24.31 59.25
N ASP A 149 33.44 25.39 58.79
CA ASP A 149 33.07 26.18 57.63
C ASP A 149 33.18 25.41 56.31
N LEU A 150 33.98 24.34 56.26
CA LEU A 150 34.04 23.45 55.09
C LEU A 150 32.68 22.78 54.81
N ALA A 151 31.82 22.62 55.83
CA ALA A 151 30.48 22.06 55.64
C ALA A 151 29.54 23.00 54.84
N ASP A 152 29.83 24.30 54.85
CA ASP A 152 29.03 25.33 54.18
C ASP A 152 29.49 25.58 52.74
N ASP A 153 30.47 24.84 52.25
CA ASP A 153 31.03 25.07 50.93
C ASP A 153 30.00 24.83 49.80
N THR A 154 30.13 25.57 48.71
CA THR A 154 29.28 25.44 47.52
C THR A 154 29.87 24.39 46.58
N TYR A 155 29.14 23.31 46.31
CA TYR A 155 29.62 22.18 45.50
C TYR A 155 28.50 21.50 44.71
N ALA A 156 28.85 20.90 43.58
CA ALA A 156 27.98 20.00 42.83
C ALA A 156 28.13 18.55 43.29
N THR A 157 27.08 17.75 43.14
CA THR A 157 27.09 16.33 43.50
C THR A 157 26.02 15.54 42.75
N ILE A 158 26.00 14.22 42.90
CA ILE A 158 24.85 13.37 42.59
C ILE A 158 24.80 12.32 43.72
N GLY A 159 23.86 12.49 44.64
CA GLY A 159 23.59 11.57 45.76
C GLY A 159 24.70 11.42 46.81
N LEU A 160 25.65 12.37 46.90
CA LEU A 160 26.77 12.32 47.85
C LEU A 160 26.95 13.63 48.63
N ASP A 161 27.16 13.52 49.94
CA ASP A 161 27.54 14.63 50.85
C ASP A 161 29.05 14.83 50.99
N GLY A 162 29.84 13.96 50.36
CA GLY A 162 31.28 13.90 50.52
C GLY A 162 31.91 12.98 49.45
N PRO A 163 33.19 12.59 49.60
CA PRO A 163 33.84 11.69 48.67
C PRO A 163 33.15 10.33 48.58
N ALA A 164 32.93 9.84 47.35
CA ALA A 164 32.33 8.54 47.08
C ALA A 164 33.05 7.41 47.82
N ALA A 165 34.38 7.46 47.89
CA ALA A 165 35.21 6.48 48.59
C ALA A 165 34.94 6.38 50.11
N SER A 166 34.35 7.42 50.71
CA SER A 166 34.00 7.48 52.13
C SER A 166 32.49 7.47 52.40
N SER A 167 31.67 7.37 51.37
CA SER A 167 30.21 7.44 51.46
C SER A 167 29.58 6.23 52.16
N GLY A 168 30.27 5.08 52.14
CA GLY A 168 29.73 3.81 52.61
C GLY A 168 28.79 3.11 51.62
N LEU A 169 28.59 3.69 50.43
CA LEU A 169 27.83 3.10 49.33
C LEU A 169 28.75 2.29 48.42
N ALA A 170 28.40 1.03 48.16
CA ALA A 170 29.14 0.20 47.20
C ALA A 170 28.86 0.68 45.78
N ASP A 171 29.91 0.78 44.95
CA ASP A 171 29.84 1.24 43.56
C ASP A 171 29.38 2.70 43.39
N ALA A 172 29.54 3.53 44.43
CA ALA A 172 29.38 4.98 44.31
C ALA A 172 30.55 5.61 43.55
N ALA A 173 30.26 6.66 42.78
CA ALA A 173 31.24 7.41 41.99
C ALA A 173 31.10 8.92 42.23
N ASP A 174 32.23 9.62 42.38
CA ASP A 174 32.24 11.08 42.37
C ASP A 174 31.84 11.57 40.96
N PRO A 175 31.03 12.63 40.83
CA PRO A 175 30.61 13.13 39.52
C PRO A 175 31.79 13.58 38.67
N SER A 176 31.74 13.23 37.39
CA SER A 176 32.60 13.77 36.33
C SER A 176 31.95 15.00 35.72
N ILE A 177 32.75 15.85 35.07
CA ILE A 177 32.26 17.08 34.43
C ILE A 177 32.78 17.21 33.01
N VAL A 178 31.93 17.73 32.14
CA VAL A 178 32.24 18.22 30.80
C VAL A 178 31.67 19.65 30.73
N GLU A 179 32.46 20.61 30.29
CA GLU A 179 32.03 22.01 30.23
C GLU A 179 32.55 22.69 28.97
N ASP A 180 31.79 23.68 28.48
CA ASP A 180 32.24 24.53 27.38
C ASP A 180 33.42 25.39 27.84
N THR A 181 34.54 25.30 27.13
CA THR A 181 35.72 26.13 27.41
C THR A 181 35.47 27.64 27.34
N ASN A 182 34.43 28.08 26.64
CA ASN A 182 34.04 29.49 26.52
C ASN A 182 33.05 29.94 27.60
N GLN A 183 32.38 29.00 28.27
CA GLN A 183 31.44 29.26 29.37
C GLN A 183 31.58 28.16 30.44
N PRO A 184 32.72 28.06 31.14
CA PRO A 184 32.94 27.03 32.14
C PRO A 184 32.07 27.28 33.37
N ILE A 185 31.54 26.21 33.96
CA ILE A 185 30.66 26.26 35.14
C ILE A 185 31.40 25.97 36.45
N THR A 186 32.57 25.31 36.38
CA THR A 186 33.41 25.02 37.56
C THR A 186 33.81 26.24 38.40
N PRO A 187 34.03 27.45 37.84
CA PRO A 187 34.34 28.64 38.64
C PRO A 187 33.28 29.00 39.68
N PHE A 188 32.02 28.60 39.48
CA PHE A 188 30.96 28.81 40.45
C PHE A 188 31.17 28.01 41.74
N PHE A 189 31.86 26.86 41.66
CA PHE A 189 32.14 25.98 42.80
C PHE A 189 33.55 26.15 43.38
N LEU A 190 34.38 27.01 42.78
CA LEU A 190 35.79 27.16 43.14
C LEU A 190 36.16 28.59 43.53
N ASN A 191 35.41 29.59 43.08
CA ASN A 191 35.69 31.00 43.32
C ASN A 191 34.67 31.60 44.27
N ASP A 192 35.12 31.90 45.48
CA ASP A 192 34.34 32.62 46.48
C ASP A 192 33.82 33.97 45.93
N GLY A 193 32.53 34.24 46.14
CA GLY A 193 31.84 35.43 45.65
C GLY A 193 31.30 35.35 44.21
N SER A 194 31.41 34.19 43.54
CA SER A 194 30.76 33.95 42.24
C SER A 194 29.25 34.19 42.32
N THR A 195 28.67 34.91 41.36
CA THR A 195 27.24 35.33 41.43
C THR A 195 26.31 34.50 40.55
N SER A 196 26.83 33.75 39.58
CA SER A 196 26.01 32.89 38.74
C SER A 196 26.76 31.73 38.12
N LEU A 197 26.03 30.66 37.85
CA LEU A 197 26.38 29.53 36.99
C LEU A 197 25.47 29.60 35.76
N VAL A 198 26.04 29.63 34.56
CA VAL A 198 25.27 29.66 33.31
C VAL A 198 25.85 28.65 32.33
N SER A 199 24.99 27.83 31.72
CA SER A 199 25.32 26.99 30.57
C SER A 199 24.18 27.05 29.55
N ASN A 200 24.37 27.87 28.51
CA ASN A 200 23.39 28.11 27.45
C ASN A 200 24.01 28.13 26.04
N THR A 201 25.24 27.64 25.89
CA THR A 201 25.88 27.47 24.59
C THR A 201 25.45 26.17 23.91
N ILE A 202 25.66 26.09 22.60
CA ILE A 202 25.44 24.85 21.83
C ILE A 202 26.30 23.67 22.31
N THR A 203 27.52 23.93 22.81
CA THR A 203 28.37 22.89 23.40
C THR A 203 27.81 22.43 24.74
N GLY A 204 27.32 23.39 25.53
CA GLY A 204 26.77 23.16 26.85
C GLY A 204 27.79 22.67 27.88
N SER A 205 27.27 22.30 29.04
CA SER A 205 28.01 21.75 30.17
C SER A 205 27.15 20.72 30.89
N SER A 206 27.78 19.73 31.50
CA SER A 206 27.13 18.70 32.31
C SER A 206 28.07 18.13 33.35
N TRP A 207 27.55 17.91 34.56
CA TRP A 207 28.17 16.97 35.50
C TRP A 207 27.32 15.71 35.62
N TYR A 208 27.98 14.56 35.63
CA TYR A 208 27.32 13.27 35.53
C TYR A 208 28.07 12.16 36.26
N ILE A 209 27.33 11.11 36.60
CA ILE A 209 27.83 9.78 36.95
C ILE A 209 27.35 8.80 35.90
N LEU A 210 27.97 7.62 35.83
CA LEU A 210 27.43 6.54 34.99
C LEU A 210 26.13 6.01 35.62
N ASN A 211 25.16 5.60 34.81
CA ASN A 211 23.89 5.05 35.27
C ASN A 211 24.03 3.77 36.14
N THR A 212 25.21 3.15 36.16
CA THR A 212 25.56 2.03 37.04
C THR A 212 25.94 2.45 38.46
N ALA A 213 26.27 3.72 38.70
CA ALA A 213 26.74 4.19 39.99
C ALA A 213 25.59 4.19 41.02
N SER A 214 25.87 3.69 42.22
CA SER A 214 24.82 3.48 43.24
C SER A 214 24.23 4.77 43.78
N ASN A 215 25.02 5.86 43.78
CA ASN A 215 24.62 7.19 44.24
C ASN A 215 23.70 7.94 43.25
N GLY A 216 23.34 7.32 42.13
CA GLY A 216 22.24 7.80 41.28
C GLY A 216 20.85 7.37 41.76
N LEU A 217 20.77 6.40 42.67
CA LEU A 217 19.51 6.00 43.30
C LEU A 217 19.11 6.99 44.38
N ALA A 218 17.79 7.14 44.58
CA ALA A 218 17.24 7.94 45.65
C ALA A 218 17.65 7.46 47.06
N ASP A 219 17.76 8.41 47.98
CA ASP A 219 17.89 8.16 49.40
C ASP A 219 16.60 7.56 50.01
N ALA A 220 16.61 7.31 51.32
CA ALA A 220 15.45 6.75 52.04
C ALA A 220 14.18 7.63 52.01
N ASN A 221 14.29 8.87 51.54
CA ASN A 221 13.16 9.80 51.38
C ASN A 221 12.72 9.92 49.90
N GLY A 222 13.29 9.12 48.99
CA GLY A 222 13.00 9.24 47.57
C GLY A 222 13.73 10.40 46.89
N ARG A 223 14.92 10.81 47.38
CA ARG A 223 15.59 12.04 46.91
C ARG A 223 17.05 11.85 46.56
N VAL A 224 17.54 12.57 45.55
CA VAL A 224 18.95 12.63 45.16
C VAL A 224 19.45 14.05 45.33
N LEU A 225 20.46 14.26 46.19
CA LEU A 225 21.14 15.55 46.33
C LEU A 225 21.93 15.85 45.05
N VAL A 226 21.77 17.03 44.45
CA VAL A 226 22.45 17.40 43.19
C VAL A 226 23.41 18.56 43.34
N MET A 227 23.21 19.41 44.35
CA MET A 227 24.05 20.57 44.59
C MET A 227 23.80 21.13 46.00
N GLN A 228 24.82 21.76 46.56
CA GLN A 228 24.71 22.65 47.70
C GLN A 228 25.22 24.04 47.30
N VAL A 229 24.45 25.08 47.59
CA VAL A 229 24.83 26.49 47.38
C VAL A 229 24.68 27.24 48.68
N THR A 230 25.73 27.91 49.12
CA THR A 230 25.67 28.76 50.31
C THR A 230 25.83 30.22 49.92
N SER A 231 24.89 31.07 50.31
CA SER A 231 24.88 32.50 49.98
C SER A 231 24.30 33.33 51.13
N ALA A 232 24.62 34.63 51.18
CA ALA A 232 24.00 35.59 52.10
C ALA A 232 22.58 36.01 51.66
N GLY A 233 22.21 35.76 50.40
CA GLY A 233 20.92 36.12 49.81
C GLY A 233 20.12 34.91 49.32
N SER A 234 19.18 35.17 48.41
CA SER A 234 18.37 34.12 47.77
C SER A 234 19.08 33.50 46.58
N VAL A 235 18.63 32.31 46.18
CA VAL A 235 19.07 31.62 44.97
C VAL A 235 17.89 31.41 44.05
N SER A 236 18.06 31.58 42.74
CA SER A 236 17.02 31.33 41.75
C SER A 236 17.61 30.85 40.43
N GLY A 237 16.81 30.31 39.53
CA GLY A 237 17.27 29.92 38.20
C GLY A 237 16.50 28.73 37.62
N GLN A 238 17.16 27.96 36.76
CA GLN A 238 16.62 26.80 36.08
C GLN A 238 17.64 25.66 36.11
N LEU A 239 17.21 24.49 36.61
CA LEU A 239 18.01 23.27 36.59
C LEU A 239 17.47 22.29 35.55
N ASN A 240 18.35 21.63 34.81
CA ASN A 240 17.99 20.51 33.95
C ASN A 240 18.71 19.25 34.38
N TYR A 241 17.98 18.14 34.43
CA TYR A 241 18.46 16.87 34.94
C TYR A 241 17.94 15.68 34.16
N GLN A 242 18.74 14.61 34.15
CA GLN A 242 18.44 13.37 33.46
C GLN A 242 18.09 12.27 34.46
N VAL A 243 16.93 11.65 34.24
CA VAL A 243 16.43 10.50 35.00
C VAL A 243 16.25 9.31 34.06
N PHE A 244 16.57 8.12 34.55
CA PHE A 244 16.26 6.84 33.93
C PHE A 244 15.17 6.16 34.78
N PRO A 245 13.91 6.18 34.34
CA PRO A 245 12.82 5.49 34.99
C PRO A 245 13.14 4.01 35.14
N LEU A 246 13.00 3.48 36.36
CA LEU A 246 13.36 2.10 36.74
C LEU A 246 14.83 1.72 36.43
N GLY A 247 15.70 2.70 36.16
CA GLY A 247 17.09 2.51 35.79
C GLY A 247 17.33 1.92 34.40
N LEU A 248 16.32 1.93 33.52
CA LEU A 248 16.42 1.41 32.16
C LEU A 248 16.98 2.47 31.20
N GLY A 249 18.16 2.21 30.64
CA GLY A 249 18.89 3.16 29.79
C GLY A 249 18.15 3.66 28.55
N GLU A 250 17.23 2.86 28.00
CA GLU A 250 16.45 3.22 26.81
C GLU A 250 15.36 4.27 27.09
N ASN A 251 14.97 4.46 28.35
CA ASN A 251 13.84 5.30 28.74
C ASN A 251 14.29 6.64 29.34
N GLN A 252 15.41 7.20 28.90
CA GLN A 252 15.91 8.46 29.48
C GLN A 252 14.86 9.58 29.40
N GLU A 253 14.67 10.30 30.50
CA GLU A 253 13.86 11.50 30.60
C GLU A 253 14.76 12.70 30.92
N LEU A 254 14.55 13.81 30.21
CA LEU A 254 15.26 15.07 30.39
C LEU A 254 14.28 16.11 30.93
N ILE A 255 14.44 16.47 32.20
CA ILE A 255 13.52 17.34 32.91
C ILE A 255 14.19 18.70 33.12
N SER A 256 13.41 19.78 32.96
CA SER A 256 13.82 21.17 33.23
C SER A 256 12.88 21.75 34.27
N VAL A 257 13.43 22.30 35.36
CA VAL A 257 12.65 22.89 36.45
C VAL A 257 13.22 24.25 36.82
N ALA A 258 12.38 25.28 36.75
CA ALA A 258 12.68 26.60 37.28
C ALA A 258 12.46 26.64 38.81
N PHE A 259 13.24 27.45 39.52
CA PHE A 259 13.12 27.62 40.96
C PHE A 259 13.42 29.06 41.37
N ASP A 260 12.74 29.52 42.43
CA ASP A 260 13.03 30.80 43.09
C ASP A 260 13.00 30.61 44.61
N GLY A 261 14.17 30.63 45.22
CA GLY A 261 14.37 30.40 46.65
C GLY A 261 14.19 28.94 47.08
N ALA A 262 13.78 28.76 48.34
CA ALA A 262 13.50 27.45 48.91
C ALA A 262 12.05 27.04 48.65
N GLY A 263 11.83 25.79 48.27
CA GLY A 263 10.52 25.30 47.86
C GLY A 263 10.59 23.92 47.22
N THR A 264 9.45 23.42 46.75
CA THR A 264 9.40 22.28 45.83
C THR A 264 8.79 22.77 44.53
N PHE A 265 9.44 22.44 43.42
CA PHE A 265 9.19 22.98 42.08
C PHE A 265 9.08 21.81 41.08
N GLY A 266 8.30 21.99 40.01
CA GLY A 266 7.98 20.91 39.07
C GLY A 266 6.93 19.92 39.59
N GLY A 267 6.56 18.96 38.74
CA GLY A 267 5.58 17.89 39.01
C GLY A 267 4.25 18.36 39.56
N ASP A 268 3.54 19.14 38.73
CA ASP A 268 2.25 19.80 38.95
C ASP A 268 2.36 21.33 39.21
N GLU A 269 3.17 22.05 38.43
CA GLU A 269 2.65 23.37 38.03
C GLU A 269 1.52 23.06 37.05
N GLU A 270 0.29 23.48 37.36
CA GLU A 270 -0.84 23.42 36.42
C GLU A 270 -0.34 23.97 35.09
N ALA A 271 -0.03 23.08 34.14
CA ALA A 271 0.13 23.50 32.77
C ALA A 271 -1.16 24.27 32.46
N PRO A 272 -1.08 25.51 31.96
CA PRO A 272 -2.26 26.20 31.48
C PRO A 272 -3.02 25.20 30.60
N ALA A 273 -4.30 24.98 30.90
CA ALA A 273 -5.06 23.92 30.24
C ALA A 273 -5.09 24.21 28.75
N CYS A 274 -4.23 23.52 28.01
CA CYS A 274 -3.97 23.72 26.60
C CYS A 274 -4.60 22.56 25.84
N GLY A 275 -5.31 22.90 24.78
CA GLY A 275 -6.03 21.94 23.95
C GLY A 275 -6.99 22.69 23.04
N CYS A 276 -7.68 21.97 22.16
CA CYS A 276 -8.59 22.65 21.25
C CYS A 276 -9.74 23.32 22.02
N THR A 277 -9.84 24.65 21.91
CA THR A 277 -10.90 25.44 22.57
C THR A 277 -12.14 25.65 21.70
N ASP A 278 -12.10 25.20 20.44
CA ASP A 278 -13.23 25.32 19.52
C ASP A 278 -14.18 24.13 19.66
N SER A 279 -15.41 24.41 20.11
CA SER A 279 -16.46 23.40 20.29
C SER A 279 -16.94 22.74 18.99
N GLU A 280 -16.61 23.29 17.83
CA GLU A 280 -16.92 22.72 16.52
C GLU A 280 -15.84 21.74 16.04
N ALA A 281 -14.68 21.68 16.70
CA ALA A 281 -13.61 20.74 16.36
C ALA A 281 -13.87 19.35 16.98
N SER A 282 -13.45 18.30 16.27
CA SER A 282 -13.60 16.90 16.68
C SER A 282 -12.79 16.54 17.94
N ASN A 283 -11.69 17.24 18.21
CA ASN A 283 -10.85 17.09 19.39
C ASN A 283 -11.03 18.22 20.41
N PHE A 284 -12.20 18.89 20.42
CA PHE A 284 -12.54 19.91 21.42
C PHE A 284 -12.30 19.39 22.85
N ASP A 285 -11.49 20.13 23.61
CA ASP A 285 -11.25 19.88 25.02
C ASP A 285 -12.00 20.91 25.88
N PRO A 286 -13.09 20.53 26.56
CA PRO A 286 -13.85 21.44 27.43
C PRO A 286 -13.07 21.88 28.68
N SER A 287 -11.93 21.26 28.98
CA SER A 287 -11.02 21.67 30.04
C SER A 287 -9.96 22.66 29.58
N ALA A 288 -9.74 22.81 28.26
CA ALA A 288 -8.79 23.77 27.71
C ALA A 288 -9.27 25.22 27.89
N VAL A 289 -8.36 26.07 28.37
CA VAL A 289 -8.51 27.52 28.52
C VAL A 289 -7.77 28.26 27.39
N TYR A 290 -6.70 27.66 26.88
CA TYR A 290 -5.86 28.21 25.82
C TYR A 290 -5.80 27.25 24.64
N ASP A 291 -5.93 27.78 23.42
CA ASP A 291 -5.83 27.00 22.19
C ASP A 291 -4.35 26.71 21.87
N ASP A 292 -4.02 25.44 21.70
CA ASP A 292 -2.69 24.98 21.31
C ASP A 292 -2.55 24.80 19.78
N GLY A 293 -3.58 25.16 19.02
CA GLY A 293 -3.64 25.00 17.56
C GLY A 293 -3.89 23.57 17.13
N SER A 294 -4.25 22.66 18.05
CA SER A 294 -4.53 21.26 17.74
C SER A 294 -5.93 21.03 17.14
N CYS A 295 -6.80 22.05 17.07
CA CYS A 295 -8.18 21.89 16.60
C CYS A 295 -8.27 21.20 15.23
N MET A 296 -8.91 20.03 15.21
CA MET A 296 -9.15 19.22 14.02
C MET A 296 -10.59 19.38 13.56
N PHE A 297 -10.78 20.02 12.40
CA PHE A 297 -12.09 20.25 11.79
C PHE A 297 -12.44 19.26 10.67
N ASP A 298 -11.44 18.58 10.13
CA ASP A 298 -11.61 17.62 9.05
C ASP A 298 -11.71 16.20 9.65
N MET A 299 -12.92 15.65 9.65
CA MET A 299 -13.14 14.23 9.89
C MET A 299 -13.06 13.53 8.53
N ASP A 300 -11.94 12.85 8.31
CA ASP A 300 -11.70 12.04 7.12
C ASP A 300 -12.58 10.77 7.16
N GLY A 301 -13.31 10.52 6.09
CA GLY A 301 -14.12 9.31 5.92
C GLY A 301 -15.02 9.42 4.71
N CYS A 302 -15.77 8.36 4.39
CA CYS A 302 -16.63 8.42 3.22
C CYS A 302 -17.83 9.37 3.45
N THR A 303 -17.93 10.41 2.62
CA THR A 303 -19.01 11.42 2.70
C THR A 303 -20.20 11.14 1.78
N ASP A 304 -20.13 10.10 0.94
CA ASP A 304 -21.19 9.75 -0.01
C ASP A 304 -22.23 8.82 0.63
N GLU A 305 -23.46 9.31 0.80
CA GLU A 305 -24.59 8.54 1.36
C GLU A 305 -24.91 7.25 0.58
N ALA A 306 -24.49 7.13 -0.68
CA ALA A 306 -24.67 5.92 -1.48
C ALA A 306 -23.59 4.85 -1.23
N ALA A 307 -22.50 5.20 -0.55
CA ALA A 307 -21.46 4.26 -0.19
C ALA A 307 -21.82 3.50 1.09
N CYS A 308 -21.31 2.28 1.19
CA CYS A 308 -21.66 1.36 2.26
C CYS A 308 -20.91 1.61 3.56
N ASN A 309 -19.78 2.30 3.50
CA ASN A 309 -19.04 2.81 4.64
C ASN A 309 -19.22 4.32 4.81
N TYR A 310 -20.35 4.87 4.32
CA TYR A 310 -20.73 6.25 4.60
C TYR A 310 -20.64 6.55 6.10
N ASP A 311 -19.92 7.60 6.44
CA ASP A 311 -19.81 8.12 7.80
C ASP A 311 -20.50 9.48 7.87
N GLU A 312 -21.59 9.55 8.63
CA GLU A 312 -22.35 10.79 8.85
C GLU A 312 -21.53 11.88 9.57
N ASN A 313 -20.41 11.50 10.21
CA ASN A 313 -19.50 12.42 10.89
C ASN A 313 -18.34 12.86 9.99
N ALA A 314 -18.14 12.23 8.83
CA ALA A 314 -17.09 12.63 7.91
C ALA A 314 -17.45 13.98 7.27
N THR A 315 -16.51 14.93 7.34
CA THR A 315 -16.62 16.26 6.72
C THR A 315 -15.77 16.37 5.46
N THR A 316 -14.82 15.46 5.28
CA THR A 316 -13.92 15.39 4.12
C THR A 316 -13.84 13.96 3.60
N ASP A 317 -14.06 13.79 2.29
CA ASP A 317 -13.91 12.49 1.63
C ASP A 317 -12.44 12.10 1.50
N ASP A 318 -12.06 10.99 2.14
CA ASP A 318 -10.71 10.43 2.10
C ASP A 318 -10.53 9.41 0.96
N GLY A 319 -11.57 9.22 0.13
CA GLY A 319 -11.58 8.24 -0.96
C GLY A 319 -11.80 6.81 -0.48
N SER A 320 -12.19 6.60 0.79
CA SER A 320 -12.49 5.29 1.34
C SER A 320 -13.85 4.74 0.92
N CYS A 321 -14.68 5.50 0.18
CA CYS A 321 -16.03 5.07 -0.20
C CYS A 321 -16.07 3.72 -0.93
N VAL A 322 -16.74 2.74 -0.32
CA VAL A 322 -16.98 1.39 -0.82
C VAL A 322 -18.40 1.30 -1.33
N PHE A 323 -18.59 1.13 -2.64
CA PHE A 323 -19.93 1.03 -3.24
C PHE A 323 -20.39 -0.41 -3.51
N CYS A 324 -19.46 -1.38 -3.50
CA CYS A 324 -19.73 -2.80 -3.78
C CYS A 324 -19.28 -3.72 -2.65
N GLY A 325 -19.93 -4.89 -2.51
CA GLY A 325 -19.58 -5.90 -1.49
C GLY A 325 -20.22 -5.70 -0.11
N CYS A 326 -21.28 -4.91 -0.06
CA CYS A 326 -21.95 -4.56 1.18
C CYS A 326 -22.94 -5.66 1.50
N THR A 327 -22.75 -6.33 2.64
CA THR A 327 -23.86 -7.02 3.28
C THR A 327 -24.84 -5.95 3.72
N ASP A 328 -25.80 -5.60 2.85
CA ASP A 328 -26.99 -4.87 3.26
C ASP A 328 -27.51 -5.56 4.54
N PRO A 329 -27.72 -4.85 5.67
CA PRO A 329 -28.28 -5.45 6.87
C PRO A 329 -29.63 -6.16 6.63
N GLY A 330 -30.28 -5.91 5.49
CA GLY A 330 -31.46 -6.62 4.99
C GLY A 330 -31.21 -7.61 3.85
N ALA A 331 -30.00 -7.75 3.30
CA ALA A 331 -29.69 -8.78 2.30
C ALA A 331 -29.80 -10.16 2.96
N PRO A 332 -30.49 -11.11 2.32
CA PRO A 332 -30.52 -12.47 2.80
C PRO A 332 -29.12 -13.11 2.60
N PRO A 333 -28.67 -14.01 3.50
CA PRO A 333 -27.30 -14.53 3.56
C PRO A 333 -27.03 -15.62 2.50
N TYR A 334 -27.38 -15.33 1.24
CA TYR A 334 -27.21 -16.24 0.12
C TYR A 334 -26.52 -15.56 -1.03
N THR A 335 -25.46 -16.17 -1.54
CA THR A 335 -24.73 -15.67 -2.72
C THR A 335 -24.65 -16.76 -3.77
N LEU A 336 -24.59 -16.39 -5.04
CA LEU A 336 -24.29 -17.31 -6.13
C LEU A 336 -22.78 -17.32 -6.38
N THR A 337 -22.14 -18.48 -6.42
CA THR A 337 -20.76 -18.63 -6.87
C THR A 337 -20.71 -19.38 -8.18
N VAL A 338 -19.96 -18.86 -9.14
CA VAL A 338 -19.67 -19.49 -10.43
C VAL A 338 -18.18 -19.78 -10.51
N GLU A 339 -17.81 -21.06 -10.48
CA GLU A 339 -16.43 -21.52 -10.57
C GLU A 339 -16.16 -22.10 -11.96
N ALA A 340 -14.97 -21.86 -12.51
CA ALA A 340 -14.54 -22.42 -13.79
C ALA A 340 -13.43 -23.47 -13.59
N GLU A 341 -13.52 -24.55 -14.36
CA GLU A 341 -12.48 -25.58 -14.48
C GLU A 341 -12.17 -25.82 -15.96
N ALA A 342 -10.89 -25.69 -16.33
CA ALA A 342 -10.46 -25.94 -17.71
C ALA A 342 -10.64 -27.42 -18.08
N VAL A 343 -11.33 -27.68 -19.17
CA VAL A 343 -11.52 -29.03 -19.69
C VAL A 343 -10.29 -29.39 -20.52
N GLY A 344 -9.75 -30.58 -20.31
CA GLY A 344 -8.52 -31.04 -20.98
C GLY A 344 -8.62 -31.29 -22.48
N PHE A 345 -9.69 -30.86 -23.15
CA PHE A 345 -9.93 -30.98 -24.59
C PHE A 345 -10.77 -29.80 -25.13
N ASP A 346 -10.61 -29.52 -26.43
CA ASP A 346 -11.41 -28.59 -27.24
C ASP A 346 -11.53 -27.14 -26.71
N GLY A 347 -10.60 -26.70 -25.84
CA GLY A 347 -10.61 -25.33 -25.29
C GLY A 347 -11.83 -25.01 -24.43
N LEU A 348 -12.57 -26.04 -23.99
CA LEU A 348 -13.79 -25.88 -23.21
C LEU A 348 -13.48 -25.56 -21.74
N THR A 349 -14.40 -24.87 -21.10
CA THR A 349 -14.38 -24.57 -19.67
C THR A 349 -15.69 -25.05 -19.04
N ALA A 350 -15.59 -25.80 -17.95
CA ALA A 350 -16.73 -26.26 -17.17
C ALA A 350 -17.02 -25.26 -16.05
N TYR A 351 -18.19 -24.64 -16.10
CA TYR A 351 -18.70 -23.69 -15.13
C TYR A 351 -19.65 -24.40 -14.16
N ARG A 352 -19.35 -24.35 -12.86
CA ARG A 352 -20.22 -24.90 -11.79
C ARG A 352 -20.84 -23.78 -10.98
N PHE A 353 -22.15 -23.88 -10.80
CA PHE A 353 -22.96 -22.85 -10.15
C PHE A 353 -23.39 -23.34 -8.77
N TYR A 354 -23.03 -22.59 -7.74
CA TYR A 354 -23.32 -22.92 -6.35
C TYR A 354 -24.12 -21.81 -5.70
N VAL A 355 -25.18 -22.14 -4.97
CA VAL A 355 -25.76 -21.22 -3.99
C VAL A 355 -25.06 -21.48 -2.67
N ASN A 356 -24.40 -20.46 -2.12
CA ASN A 356 -23.82 -20.48 -0.79
C ASN A 356 -24.91 -20.16 0.23
N MET A 357 -24.92 -20.91 1.33
CA MET A 357 -25.87 -20.79 2.42
C MET A 357 -25.12 -20.84 3.74
N ASP A 358 -25.46 -19.92 4.64
CA ASP A 358 -24.81 -19.82 5.94
C ASP A 358 -25.33 -20.86 6.95
N ASP A 359 -26.61 -21.27 6.85
CA ASP A 359 -27.21 -22.26 7.73
C ASP A 359 -27.30 -23.63 7.04
N ALA A 360 -26.73 -24.65 7.69
CA ALA A 360 -26.72 -26.02 7.18
C ALA A 360 -28.13 -26.65 7.07
N THR A 361 -29.15 -26.00 7.64
CA THR A 361 -30.55 -26.40 7.57
C THR A 361 -31.33 -25.67 6.48
N ASP A 362 -30.75 -24.68 5.82
CA ASP A 362 -31.36 -24.03 4.65
C ASP A 362 -31.50 -25.03 3.52
N LYS A 363 -32.59 -24.89 2.75
CA LYS A 363 -32.92 -25.82 1.68
C LYS A 363 -33.18 -25.11 0.38
N LEU A 364 -32.35 -25.35 -0.63
CA LEU A 364 -32.65 -24.96 -2.01
C LEU A 364 -33.66 -25.93 -2.62
N SER A 365 -34.85 -25.44 -2.91
CA SER A 365 -35.92 -26.32 -3.41
C SER A 365 -36.04 -26.33 -4.92
N ALA A 366 -35.72 -25.22 -5.60
CA ALA A 366 -35.97 -25.09 -7.02
C ALA A 366 -35.13 -23.99 -7.68
N VAL A 367 -34.93 -24.15 -8.98
CA VAL A 367 -34.55 -23.06 -9.90
C VAL A 367 -35.70 -22.91 -10.89
N PHE A 368 -36.11 -21.68 -11.15
CA PHE A 368 -37.30 -21.42 -11.95
C PHE A 368 -37.13 -20.20 -12.85
N GLY A 369 -37.98 -20.10 -13.88
CA GLY A 369 -38.11 -18.93 -14.75
C GLY A 369 -39.56 -18.71 -15.14
N ASN A 370 -40.00 -17.46 -15.20
CA ASN A 370 -41.32 -17.04 -15.67
C ASN A 370 -41.28 -15.58 -16.16
N ASN A 371 -42.44 -14.99 -16.46
CA ASN A 371 -42.56 -13.62 -16.97
C ASN A 371 -42.28 -12.50 -15.95
N GLU A 372 -42.14 -12.82 -14.66
CA GLU A 372 -41.79 -11.87 -13.58
C GLU A 372 -40.35 -12.07 -13.09
N SER A 373 -39.88 -13.32 -13.05
CA SER A 373 -38.51 -13.70 -12.69
C SER A 373 -37.95 -14.54 -13.82
N VAL A 374 -37.30 -13.86 -14.78
CA VAL A 374 -36.77 -14.53 -15.97
C VAL A 374 -35.52 -15.32 -15.59
N LEU A 375 -35.46 -16.58 -16.04
CA LEU A 375 -34.25 -17.38 -16.06
C LEU A 375 -33.57 -17.20 -17.40
N GLU A 376 -32.32 -16.81 -17.39
CA GLU A 376 -31.50 -16.55 -18.57
C GLU A 376 -30.14 -17.22 -18.41
N LEU A 377 -29.69 -17.94 -19.44
CA LEU A 377 -28.32 -18.43 -19.60
C LEU A 377 -27.88 -18.14 -21.03
N HIS A 378 -26.81 -17.37 -21.17
CA HIS A 378 -26.17 -17.04 -22.44
C HIS A 378 -24.79 -17.69 -22.46
N ALA A 379 -24.60 -18.60 -23.41
CA ALA A 379 -23.35 -19.28 -23.73
C ALA A 379 -23.12 -19.16 -25.24
N PRO A 380 -22.49 -18.06 -25.72
CA PRO A 380 -22.41 -17.74 -27.16
C PRO A 380 -21.82 -18.85 -28.03
N ALA A 381 -20.87 -19.63 -27.51
CA ALA A 381 -20.22 -20.72 -28.23
C ALA A 381 -21.06 -22.01 -28.26
N GLY A 382 -22.19 -22.05 -27.56
CA GLY A 382 -23.00 -23.24 -27.35
C GLY A 382 -22.45 -24.15 -26.26
N ILE A 383 -23.35 -24.86 -25.58
CA ILE A 383 -22.96 -25.77 -24.51
C ILE A 383 -22.60 -27.16 -25.04
N PHE A 384 -21.67 -27.82 -24.35
CA PHE A 384 -21.26 -29.19 -24.60
C PHE A 384 -22.26 -30.16 -23.95
N ASN A 385 -22.84 -31.04 -24.78
CA ASN A 385 -23.67 -32.14 -24.33
C ASN A 385 -23.14 -33.46 -24.87
N SER A 386 -22.94 -34.43 -23.98
CA SER A 386 -22.48 -35.75 -24.34
C SER A 386 -23.61 -36.60 -24.89
N GLU A 387 -23.40 -37.25 -26.04
CA GLU A 387 -24.34 -38.23 -26.59
C GLU A 387 -24.60 -39.43 -25.65
N PHE A 388 -23.73 -39.62 -24.66
CA PHE A 388 -23.83 -40.70 -23.68
C PHE A 388 -24.70 -40.35 -22.46
N ASN A 389 -25.08 -39.08 -22.28
CA ASN A 389 -26.09 -38.67 -21.30
C ASN A 389 -27.35 -38.15 -22.02
N PRO A 390 -28.39 -38.98 -22.21
CA PRO A 390 -29.63 -38.54 -22.84
C PRO A 390 -30.56 -37.77 -21.89
N SER A 391 -30.13 -37.53 -20.64
CA SER A 391 -30.92 -36.87 -19.61
C SER A 391 -30.55 -35.39 -19.50
N TRP A 392 -31.54 -34.55 -19.20
CA TRP A 392 -31.31 -33.11 -18.97
C TRP A 392 -30.65 -32.81 -17.61
N ASN A 393 -30.62 -33.80 -16.72
CA ASN A 393 -30.08 -33.69 -15.36
C ASN A 393 -28.96 -34.72 -15.11
N ALA A 394 -28.40 -34.69 -13.90
CA ALA A 394 -27.28 -35.54 -13.49
C ALA A 394 -27.57 -37.06 -13.47
N SER A 395 -28.80 -37.51 -13.71
CA SER A 395 -29.18 -38.93 -13.63
C SER A 395 -28.45 -39.85 -14.64
N GLY A 396 -27.96 -39.31 -15.74
CA GLY A 396 -27.15 -40.07 -16.70
C GLY A 396 -25.67 -40.18 -16.36
N LEU A 397 -25.21 -39.56 -15.27
CA LEU A 397 -23.79 -39.42 -14.91
C LEU A 397 -23.38 -40.40 -13.80
N ALA A 398 -23.87 -41.64 -13.84
CA ALA A 398 -23.47 -42.68 -12.90
C ALA A 398 -21.95 -42.87 -12.86
N ALA A 399 -21.36 -43.03 -11.67
CA ALA A 399 -19.90 -43.05 -11.51
C ALA A 399 -19.21 -44.12 -12.38
N ALA A 400 -19.85 -45.29 -12.53
CA ALA A 400 -19.33 -46.37 -13.38
C ALA A 400 -19.34 -46.03 -14.88
N PHE A 401 -20.25 -45.16 -15.33
CA PHE A 401 -20.31 -44.68 -16.72
C PHE A 401 -19.26 -43.60 -16.96
N VAL A 402 -19.07 -42.69 -16.01
CA VAL A 402 -18.00 -41.69 -16.05
C VAL A 402 -16.62 -42.36 -16.06
N GLU A 403 -16.40 -43.41 -15.25
CA GLU A 403 -15.16 -44.19 -15.28
C GLU A 403 -14.93 -44.84 -16.66
N ALA A 404 -16.00 -45.31 -17.31
CA ALA A 404 -15.92 -45.92 -18.62
C ALA A 404 -15.74 -44.89 -19.75
N GLN A 405 -16.28 -43.69 -19.61
CA GLN A 405 -16.23 -42.58 -20.58
C GLN A 405 -15.93 -41.26 -19.84
N PRO A 406 -14.64 -40.91 -19.61
CA PRO A 406 -14.26 -39.76 -18.79
C PRO A 406 -14.77 -38.41 -19.27
N SER A 407 -15.10 -38.25 -20.55
CA SER A 407 -15.69 -37.01 -21.08
C SER A 407 -17.07 -36.71 -20.50
N LEU A 408 -17.81 -37.72 -19.99
CA LEU A 408 -19.12 -37.54 -19.37
C LEU A 408 -19.09 -36.62 -18.14
N GLN A 409 -17.98 -36.57 -17.40
CA GLN A 409 -17.90 -35.70 -16.21
C GLN A 409 -17.99 -34.20 -16.56
N TRP A 410 -17.74 -33.85 -17.83
CA TRP A 410 -17.79 -32.49 -18.36
C TRP A 410 -19.09 -32.18 -19.08
N ASP A 411 -20.07 -33.09 -19.04
CA ASP A 411 -21.37 -32.86 -19.64
C ASP A 411 -22.09 -31.66 -19.00
N SER A 412 -22.93 -30.97 -19.76
CA SER A 412 -23.76 -29.87 -19.22
C SER A 412 -25.09 -30.43 -18.72
N TYR A 413 -25.45 -30.12 -17.48
CA TYR A 413 -26.67 -30.65 -16.84
C TYR A 413 -27.20 -29.71 -15.75
N ALA A 414 -28.51 -29.75 -15.52
CA ALA A 414 -29.15 -29.13 -14.36
C ALA A 414 -29.23 -30.10 -13.18
N THR A 415 -29.21 -29.57 -11.96
CA THR A 415 -29.24 -30.37 -10.74
C THR A 415 -29.74 -29.56 -9.53
N ILE A 416 -29.88 -30.24 -8.40
CA ILE A 416 -29.94 -29.63 -7.07
C ILE A 416 -29.05 -30.51 -6.18
N GLY A 417 -27.84 -30.05 -5.90
CA GLY A 417 -26.84 -30.70 -5.03
C GLY A 417 -26.36 -32.09 -5.44
N LEU A 418 -26.51 -32.49 -6.72
CA LEU A 418 -26.02 -33.77 -7.23
C LEU A 418 -25.05 -33.59 -8.40
N THR A 419 -23.95 -34.33 -8.37
CA THR A 419 -22.99 -34.48 -9.49
C THR A 419 -23.17 -35.77 -10.28
N GLY A 420 -24.17 -36.58 -9.91
CA GLY A 420 -24.51 -37.86 -10.50
C GLY A 420 -25.95 -38.27 -10.13
N PRO A 421 -26.40 -39.50 -10.44
CA PRO A 421 -27.76 -39.93 -10.15
C PRO A 421 -28.03 -40.01 -8.65
N ALA A 422 -29.22 -39.57 -8.22
CA ALA A 422 -29.65 -39.63 -6.82
C ALA A 422 -29.59 -41.05 -6.23
N SER A 423 -29.69 -42.09 -7.07
CA SER A 423 -29.54 -43.49 -6.63
C SER A 423 -28.20 -43.82 -5.98
N GLU A 424 -27.16 -43.01 -6.20
CA GLU A 424 -25.84 -43.16 -5.60
C GLU A 424 -25.68 -42.38 -4.27
N VAL A 425 -26.64 -41.51 -3.92
CA VAL A 425 -26.60 -40.65 -2.73
C VAL A 425 -27.77 -40.98 -1.79
N PRO A 426 -27.52 -41.51 -0.57
CA PRO A 426 -28.58 -41.87 0.36
C PRO A 426 -29.50 -40.69 0.72
N GLY A 427 -30.81 -40.86 0.52
CA GLY A 427 -31.80 -39.84 0.85
C GLY A 427 -31.92 -38.71 -0.18
N ALA A 428 -31.17 -38.78 -1.29
CA ALA A 428 -31.31 -37.84 -2.39
C ALA A 428 -32.48 -38.20 -3.32
N SER A 429 -32.94 -37.21 -4.06
CA SER A 429 -33.92 -37.34 -5.15
C SER A 429 -33.42 -36.59 -6.39
N ASP A 430 -33.55 -37.20 -7.55
CA ASP A 430 -33.27 -36.51 -8.82
C ASP A 430 -34.29 -35.35 -8.98
N PRO A 431 -33.88 -34.18 -9.48
CA PRO A 431 -34.80 -33.08 -9.70
C PRO A 431 -35.90 -33.44 -10.71
N ASP A 432 -37.14 -33.09 -10.38
CA ASP A 432 -38.28 -33.13 -11.27
C ASP A 432 -38.30 -31.86 -12.13
N LEU A 433 -38.84 -31.95 -13.36
CA LEU A 433 -38.97 -30.83 -14.29
C LEU A 433 -40.45 -30.58 -14.62
N ALA A 434 -40.86 -29.32 -14.56
CA ALA A 434 -42.11 -28.84 -15.14
C ALA A 434 -41.82 -27.62 -16.01
N GLU A 435 -42.17 -27.67 -17.29
CA GLU A 435 -41.81 -26.62 -18.25
C GLU A 435 -42.91 -26.35 -19.27
N ASP A 436 -42.93 -25.12 -19.78
CA ASP A 436 -43.67 -24.75 -20.97
C ASP A 436 -43.03 -25.37 -22.21
N VAL A 437 -43.68 -26.40 -22.75
CA VAL A 437 -43.22 -27.09 -23.98
C VAL A 437 -43.25 -26.21 -25.23
N THR A 438 -43.75 -24.98 -25.13
CA THR A 438 -43.70 -23.98 -26.22
C THR A 438 -42.53 -23.01 -26.10
N ASN A 439 -41.76 -23.06 -25.01
CA ASN A 439 -40.49 -22.33 -24.89
C ASN A 439 -39.44 -22.93 -25.85
N ASP A 440 -38.61 -22.09 -26.46
CA ASP A 440 -37.62 -22.51 -27.45
C ASP A 440 -36.24 -21.90 -27.12
N PRO A 441 -35.24 -22.71 -26.73
CA PRO A 441 -35.36 -24.12 -26.36
C PRO A 441 -36.12 -24.31 -25.04
N THR A 442 -36.69 -25.50 -24.81
CA THR A 442 -37.13 -25.89 -23.46
C THR A 442 -35.92 -26.15 -22.56
N ILE A 443 -36.09 -26.18 -21.22
CA ILE A 443 -34.99 -26.49 -20.30
C ILE A 443 -34.42 -27.87 -20.62
N ALA A 444 -35.30 -28.86 -20.83
CA ALA A 444 -34.86 -30.19 -21.21
C ALA A 444 -34.11 -30.20 -22.55
N ALA A 445 -34.61 -29.47 -23.55
CA ALA A 445 -33.98 -29.41 -24.87
C ALA A 445 -32.59 -28.76 -24.80
N PHE A 446 -32.44 -27.68 -24.04
CA PHE A 446 -31.15 -27.01 -23.85
C PHE A 446 -30.09 -28.00 -23.31
N PHE A 447 -30.39 -28.73 -22.24
CA PHE A 447 -29.44 -29.68 -21.63
C PHE A 447 -29.32 -31.03 -22.35
N THR A 448 -30.13 -31.35 -23.36
CA THR A 448 -30.05 -32.63 -24.09
C THR A 448 -29.62 -32.50 -25.54
N THR A 449 -29.89 -31.35 -26.16
CA THR A 449 -29.59 -31.10 -27.58
C THR A 449 -28.60 -29.96 -27.80
N GLY A 450 -28.20 -29.28 -26.73
CA GLY A 450 -27.36 -28.10 -26.78
C GLY A 450 -28.12 -26.84 -27.15
N GLY A 451 -27.43 -25.71 -27.06
CA GLY A 451 -27.99 -24.39 -27.35
C GLY A 451 -27.02 -23.29 -26.95
N THR A 452 -27.19 -22.10 -27.52
CA THR A 452 -26.45 -20.89 -27.13
C THR A 452 -27.16 -20.11 -26.04
N ASP A 453 -28.49 -20.23 -25.97
CA ASP A 453 -29.36 -19.41 -25.14
C ASP A 453 -30.45 -20.26 -24.50
N LEU A 454 -30.62 -20.12 -23.19
CA LEU A 454 -31.81 -20.56 -22.47
C LEU A 454 -32.48 -19.34 -21.87
N VAL A 455 -33.66 -18.98 -22.36
CA VAL A 455 -34.48 -17.90 -21.80
C VAL A 455 -35.85 -18.46 -21.46
N VAL A 456 -36.22 -18.41 -20.18
CA VAL A 456 -37.52 -18.87 -19.68
C VAL A 456 -38.26 -17.67 -19.09
N SER A 457 -39.06 -17.03 -19.94
CA SER A 457 -39.80 -15.79 -19.65
C SER A 457 -41.31 -15.89 -19.85
N THR A 458 -41.84 -17.09 -20.14
CA THR A 458 -43.27 -17.26 -20.41
C THR A 458 -44.09 -17.21 -19.12
N ALA A 459 -45.39 -16.92 -19.23
CA ALA A 459 -46.30 -16.92 -18.09
C ALA A 459 -46.56 -18.33 -17.50
N VAL A 460 -46.29 -19.39 -18.28
CA VAL A 460 -46.30 -20.77 -17.79
C VAL A 460 -44.96 -21.09 -17.13
N GLY A 461 -43.87 -20.58 -17.71
CA GLY A 461 -42.53 -20.65 -17.15
C GLY A 461 -41.89 -22.03 -17.26
N GLY A 462 -40.88 -22.26 -16.44
CA GLY A 462 -40.18 -23.52 -16.31
C GLY A 462 -39.49 -23.62 -14.95
N ILE A 463 -39.43 -24.81 -14.40
CA ILE A 463 -38.90 -25.07 -13.06
C ILE A 463 -38.33 -26.47 -12.98
N TRP A 464 -37.11 -26.59 -12.46
CA TRP A 464 -36.64 -27.85 -11.90
C TRP A 464 -36.56 -27.77 -10.39
N TYR A 465 -37.02 -28.81 -9.71
CA TYR A 465 -37.21 -28.79 -8.27
C TYR A 465 -37.05 -30.16 -7.62
N VAL A 466 -36.78 -30.16 -6.32
CA VAL A 466 -36.78 -31.36 -5.48
C VAL A 466 -37.81 -31.22 -4.35
N ALA A 467 -38.77 -32.13 -4.32
CA ALA A 467 -39.84 -32.13 -3.32
C ALA A 467 -39.44 -32.89 -2.04
N GLY A 468 -40.10 -32.58 -0.92
CA GLY A 468 -39.98 -33.33 0.34
C GLY A 468 -38.62 -33.14 1.03
N GLU A 469 -38.13 -34.18 1.72
CA GLU A 469 -36.90 -34.14 2.54
C GLU A 469 -35.67 -34.64 1.75
N ALA A 470 -35.52 -34.21 0.49
CA ALA A 470 -34.41 -34.62 -0.35
C ALA A 470 -33.07 -34.08 0.22
N ALA A 471 -32.17 -34.99 0.61
CA ALA A 471 -30.92 -34.64 1.30
C ALA A 471 -29.98 -33.78 0.44
N ASN A 472 -30.05 -33.92 -0.89
CA ASN A 472 -29.28 -33.14 -1.86
C ASN A 472 -29.74 -31.68 -2.00
N ALA A 473 -30.83 -31.29 -1.34
CA ALA A 473 -31.29 -29.90 -1.31
C ALA A 473 -30.63 -29.07 -0.20
N LEU A 474 -29.94 -29.74 0.73
CA LEU A 474 -29.20 -29.11 1.83
C LEU A 474 -27.77 -28.78 1.36
N PRO A 475 -27.15 -27.73 1.92
CA PRO A 475 -25.77 -27.38 1.62
C PRO A 475 -24.80 -28.51 2.00
N ASP A 476 -23.74 -28.64 1.21
CA ASP A 476 -22.61 -29.52 1.47
C ASP A 476 -21.77 -29.06 2.68
N ASP A 477 -20.65 -29.74 2.94
CA ASP A 477 -19.75 -29.40 4.05
C ASP A 477 -19.06 -28.03 3.91
N GLN A 478 -19.13 -27.42 2.72
CA GLN A 478 -18.65 -26.07 2.44
C GLN A 478 -19.78 -25.03 2.49
N GLY A 479 -21.01 -25.43 2.84
CA GLY A 479 -22.15 -24.51 2.88
C GLY A 479 -22.77 -24.26 1.50
N ARG A 480 -22.62 -25.16 0.52
CA ARG A 480 -22.99 -24.89 -0.88
C ARG A 480 -23.95 -25.92 -1.47
N VAL A 481 -24.83 -25.48 -2.36
CA VAL A 481 -25.69 -26.37 -3.16
C VAL A 481 -25.45 -26.13 -4.66
N LEU A 482 -25.03 -27.18 -5.38
CA LEU A 482 -24.83 -27.14 -6.82
C LEU A 482 -26.18 -27.00 -7.56
N LEU A 483 -26.28 -26.06 -8.50
CA LEU A 483 -27.46 -25.82 -9.34
C LEU A 483 -27.36 -26.48 -10.71
N MET A 484 -26.17 -26.44 -11.30
CA MET A 484 -25.91 -26.92 -12.66
C MET A 484 -24.41 -26.90 -12.94
N GLN A 485 -24.04 -27.65 -13.97
CA GLN A 485 -22.76 -27.54 -14.66
C GLN A 485 -23.03 -27.15 -16.11
N ILE A 486 -22.32 -26.14 -16.62
CA ILE A 486 -22.34 -25.70 -18.01
C ILE A 486 -20.93 -25.79 -18.56
N THR A 487 -20.72 -26.55 -19.61
CA THR A 487 -19.41 -26.64 -20.27
C THR A 487 -19.49 -25.95 -21.62
N THR A 488 -18.70 -24.91 -21.86
CA THR A 488 -18.69 -24.12 -23.10
C THR A 488 -17.31 -23.52 -23.34
N ALA A 489 -17.03 -23.10 -24.58
CA ALA A 489 -15.94 -22.17 -24.84
C ALA A 489 -16.38 -20.73 -24.53
N GLY A 490 -15.45 -19.88 -24.11
CA GLY A 490 -15.72 -18.46 -23.82
C GLY A 490 -16.51 -18.21 -22.53
N SER A 491 -16.91 -16.95 -22.32
CA SER A 491 -17.64 -16.52 -21.13
C SER A 491 -19.12 -16.92 -21.16
N ILE A 492 -19.72 -16.93 -19.97
CA ILE A 492 -21.14 -17.18 -19.74
C ILE A 492 -21.74 -15.99 -19.01
N GLN A 493 -23.00 -15.67 -19.25
CA GLN A 493 -23.73 -14.68 -18.46
C GLN A 493 -25.20 -15.05 -18.37
N GLY A 494 -25.94 -14.41 -17.48
CA GLY A 494 -27.37 -14.63 -17.37
C GLY A 494 -27.92 -14.27 -16.02
N ARG A 495 -29.12 -14.79 -15.75
CA ARG A 495 -29.90 -14.50 -14.56
C ARG A 495 -30.53 -15.77 -14.03
N ILE A 496 -30.30 -16.09 -12.75
CA ILE A 496 -30.74 -17.35 -12.13
C ILE A 496 -31.71 -17.07 -10.99
N PRO A 497 -33.02 -17.31 -11.17
CA PRO A 497 -34.00 -17.27 -10.10
C PRO A 497 -34.07 -18.61 -9.36
N VAL A 498 -34.04 -18.56 -8.03
CA VAL A 498 -34.14 -19.75 -7.18
C VAL A 498 -35.16 -19.58 -6.07
N GLN A 499 -35.60 -20.72 -5.52
CA GLN A 499 -36.40 -20.78 -4.30
C GLN A 499 -35.61 -21.47 -3.18
N ILE A 500 -35.52 -20.79 -2.03
CA ILE A 500 -34.89 -21.30 -0.81
C ILE A 500 -35.93 -21.34 0.31
N PHE A 501 -35.88 -22.38 1.14
CA PHE A 501 -36.60 -22.47 2.41
C PHE A 501 -35.59 -22.28 3.55
N PRO A 502 -35.52 -21.10 4.18
CA PRO A 502 -34.68 -20.86 5.33
C PRO A 502 -35.01 -21.85 6.45
N GLN A 503 -33.99 -22.48 7.03
CA GLN A 503 -34.09 -23.53 8.04
C GLN A 503 -35.01 -24.71 7.64
N GLY A 504 -35.21 -24.92 6.33
CA GLY A 504 -36.07 -25.96 5.78
C GLY A 504 -37.57 -25.68 5.96
N SER A 505 -37.96 -24.51 6.46
CA SER A 505 -39.36 -24.13 6.68
C SER A 505 -40.03 -23.68 5.38
N GLY A 506 -41.01 -24.44 4.92
CA GLY A 506 -41.82 -24.08 3.75
C GLY A 506 -42.69 -22.82 3.95
N GLU A 507 -42.88 -22.36 5.20
CA GLU A 507 -43.64 -21.14 5.50
C GLU A 507 -42.82 -19.87 5.27
N ASP A 508 -41.49 -19.97 5.35
CA ASP A 508 -40.55 -18.84 5.28
C ASP A 508 -39.87 -18.72 3.92
N GLN A 509 -40.50 -19.27 2.87
CA GLN A 509 -39.90 -19.34 1.54
C GLN A 509 -39.42 -17.97 1.03
N VAL A 510 -38.22 -17.96 0.46
CA VAL A 510 -37.64 -16.79 -0.22
C VAL A 510 -37.37 -17.13 -1.68
N GLN A 511 -37.65 -16.18 -2.56
CA GLN A 511 -37.31 -16.25 -3.98
C GLN A 511 -36.26 -15.18 -4.25
N LEU A 512 -35.12 -15.62 -4.77
CA LEU A 512 -33.97 -14.76 -5.04
C LEU A 512 -33.59 -14.88 -6.50
N SER A 513 -32.88 -13.90 -7.02
CA SER A 513 -32.30 -13.96 -8.35
C SER A 513 -30.92 -13.36 -8.32
N TRP A 514 -30.01 -13.91 -9.11
CA TRP A 514 -28.68 -13.33 -9.33
C TRP A 514 -28.47 -13.13 -10.81
N SER A 515 -28.06 -11.93 -11.19
CA SER A 515 -27.41 -11.68 -12.48
C SER A 515 -25.93 -12.01 -12.34
N PHE A 516 -25.38 -12.72 -13.31
CA PHE A 516 -23.98 -13.12 -13.33
C PHE A 516 -23.38 -12.92 -14.71
N ALA A 517 -22.08 -12.62 -14.74
CA ALA A 517 -21.30 -12.57 -15.97
C ALA A 517 -19.88 -13.07 -15.68
N GLY A 518 -19.51 -14.19 -16.28
CA GLY A 518 -18.28 -14.92 -16.03
C GLY A 518 -18.28 -15.71 -14.72
N THR A 519 -17.09 -15.85 -14.14
CA THR A 519 -16.88 -16.49 -12.83
C THR A 519 -16.85 -15.47 -11.72
N GLY A 520 -17.26 -15.84 -10.51
CA GLY A 520 -17.19 -14.95 -9.36
C GLY A 520 -18.19 -15.29 -8.27
N ILE A 521 -18.34 -14.37 -7.33
CA ILE A 521 -19.38 -14.40 -6.29
C ILE A 521 -20.34 -13.25 -6.59
N PHE A 522 -21.63 -13.57 -6.72
CA PHE A 522 -22.69 -12.65 -7.09
C PHE A 522 -23.69 -12.54 -5.94
N TYR A 523 -24.23 -11.34 -5.74
CA TYR A 523 -25.16 -11.00 -4.67
C TYR A 523 -26.59 -10.91 -5.18
N PRO A 524 -27.60 -11.22 -4.35
CA PRO A 524 -28.98 -11.33 -4.79
C PRO A 524 -29.50 -9.96 -5.25
N GLU A 525 -30.17 -9.94 -6.40
CA GLU A 525 -30.80 -8.75 -6.95
C GLU A 525 -31.84 -8.17 -5.98
N GLY A 526 -31.92 -6.83 -5.95
CA GLY A 526 -32.86 -6.11 -5.09
C GLY A 526 -32.33 -5.79 -3.69
N PHE A 527 -31.08 -6.14 -3.39
CA PHE A 527 -30.38 -5.80 -2.15
C PHE A 527 -29.00 -5.20 -2.47
N GLY A 528 -28.71 -4.00 -1.96
CA GLY A 528 -27.47 -3.27 -2.23
C GLY A 528 -27.41 -2.48 -3.55
N ASN A 529 -26.27 -1.84 -3.79
CA ASN A 529 -26.00 -1.07 -5.02
C ASN A 529 -25.83 -2.01 -6.23
N ALA A 530 -26.21 -1.53 -7.42
CA ALA A 530 -26.05 -2.28 -8.66
C ALA A 530 -24.56 -2.38 -9.04
N CYS A 531 -23.96 -3.52 -8.72
CA CYS A 531 -22.54 -3.79 -8.90
C CYS A 531 -22.28 -4.82 -10.01
N GLY A 532 -21.16 -4.66 -10.70
CA GLY A 532 -20.70 -5.53 -11.78
C GLY A 532 -19.71 -4.80 -12.67
N CYS A 533 -19.13 -5.46 -13.66
CA CYS A 533 -18.19 -4.80 -14.56
C CYS A 533 -18.86 -3.64 -15.33
N THR A 534 -18.38 -2.41 -15.14
CA THR A 534 -18.92 -1.22 -15.81
C THR A 534 -18.19 -0.85 -17.10
N ASP A 535 -17.11 -1.57 -17.45
CA ASP A 535 -16.33 -1.31 -18.66
C ASP A 535 -16.95 -1.99 -19.89
N GLU A 536 -17.45 -1.21 -20.84
CA GLU A 536 -18.06 -1.68 -22.10
C GLU A 536 -17.13 -2.53 -22.97
N LEU A 537 -15.81 -2.48 -22.74
CA LEU A 537 -14.81 -3.28 -23.46
C LEU A 537 -14.51 -4.63 -22.81
N ALA A 538 -15.04 -4.91 -21.63
CA ALA A 538 -14.87 -6.19 -20.97
C ALA A 538 -15.84 -7.24 -21.52
N ASP A 539 -15.40 -8.50 -21.56
CA ASP A 539 -16.18 -9.65 -22.03
C ASP A 539 -17.38 -9.96 -21.10
N ASN A 540 -17.37 -9.45 -19.87
CA ASN A 540 -18.43 -9.60 -18.88
C ASN A 540 -19.04 -8.25 -18.46
N TYR A 541 -19.01 -7.25 -19.34
CA TYR A 541 -19.68 -5.96 -19.15
C TYR A 541 -21.15 -6.15 -18.72
N ASN A 542 -21.53 -5.50 -17.62
CA ASN A 542 -22.89 -5.48 -17.12
C ASN A 542 -23.52 -4.09 -17.35
N PRO A 543 -24.47 -3.94 -18.29
CA PRO A 543 -25.11 -2.65 -18.56
C PRO A 543 -26.02 -2.15 -17.43
N ASP A 544 -26.39 -3.02 -16.48
CA ASP A 544 -27.17 -2.67 -15.30
C ASP A 544 -26.29 -2.31 -14.09
N ALA A 545 -24.96 -2.50 -14.18
CA ALA A 545 -24.03 -2.09 -13.15
C ALA A 545 -23.83 -0.56 -13.16
N VAL A 546 -23.98 0.05 -11.98
CA VAL A 546 -23.70 1.47 -11.74
C VAL A 546 -22.31 1.64 -11.11
N TYR A 547 -21.84 0.63 -10.38
CA TYR A 547 -20.56 0.63 -9.69
C TYR A 547 -19.74 -0.60 -10.08
N ASP A 548 -18.45 -0.39 -10.36
CA ASP A 548 -17.52 -1.46 -10.70
C ASP A 548 -17.17 -2.28 -9.45
N ASP A 549 -17.31 -3.60 -9.53
CA ASP A 549 -16.89 -4.54 -8.49
C ASP A 549 -15.50 -5.16 -8.76
N GLY A 550 -14.82 -4.70 -9.81
CA GLY A 550 -13.52 -5.20 -10.23
C GLY A 550 -13.59 -6.58 -10.89
N SER A 551 -14.81 -7.06 -11.22
CA SER A 551 -15.00 -8.33 -11.91
C SER A 551 -14.68 -8.28 -13.39
N CYS A 552 -14.34 -7.12 -13.97
CA CYS A 552 -14.07 -6.97 -15.40
C CYS A 552 -13.04 -7.98 -15.91
N VAL A 553 -13.49 -8.84 -16.83
CA VAL A 553 -12.67 -9.80 -17.57
C VAL A 553 -12.45 -9.22 -18.95
N PHE A 554 -11.21 -8.88 -19.27
CA PHE A 554 -10.83 -8.49 -20.61
C PHE A 554 -10.30 -9.72 -21.33
N GLY A 555 -10.84 -10.00 -22.51
CA GLY A 555 -10.36 -11.10 -23.32
C GLY A 555 -8.89 -10.93 -23.70
N VAL A 556 -8.17 -12.05 -23.84
CA VAL A 556 -6.79 -12.04 -24.32
C VAL A 556 -6.82 -11.79 -25.83
N PRO A 557 -6.29 -10.64 -26.32
CA PRO A 557 -6.32 -10.33 -27.74
C PRO A 557 -5.32 -11.22 -28.48
N GLY A 558 -5.75 -11.83 -29.59
CA GLY A 558 -4.89 -12.61 -30.47
C GLY A 558 -5.71 -13.39 -31.49
N CYS A 559 -5.05 -14.11 -32.40
CA CYS A 559 -5.78 -14.87 -33.41
C CYS A 559 -6.49 -16.08 -32.79
N THR A 560 -7.83 -16.07 -32.84
CA THR A 560 -8.68 -17.13 -32.27
C THR A 560 -9.00 -18.26 -33.25
N ASN A 561 -8.65 -18.13 -34.54
CA ASN A 561 -8.93 -19.14 -35.55
C ASN A 561 -7.83 -20.21 -35.59
N SER A 562 -8.17 -21.46 -35.25
CA SER A 562 -7.25 -22.61 -35.27
C SER A 562 -6.68 -22.96 -36.66
N GLU A 563 -7.27 -22.46 -37.74
CA GLU A 563 -6.78 -22.65 -39.12
C GLU A 563 -5.75 -21.59 -39.54
N ALA A 564 -5.51 -20.55 -38.72
CA ALA A 564 -4.52 -19.53 -38.98
C ALA A 564 -3.12 -19.94 -38.51
N CYS A 565 -2.10 -19.46 -39.21
CA CYS A 565 -0.69 -19.74 -38.96
C CYS A 565 -0.14 -19.16 -37.65
N ASN A 566 -0.80 -18.14 -37.11
CA ASN A 566 -0.47 -17.51 -35.83
C ASN A 566 -1.58 -17.69 -34.79
N PHE A 567 -2.36 -18.79 -34.90
CA PHE A 567 -3.35 -19.15 -33.89
C PHE A 567 -2.73 -19.12 -32.49
N ASP A 568 -3.36 -18.38 -31.57
CA ASP A 568 -2.99 -18.32 -30.17
C ASP A 568 -4.05 -19.07 -29.35
N PRO A 569 -3.72 -20.24 -28.77
CA PRO A 569 -4.67 -21.02 -27.97
C PRO A 569 -5.06 -20.35 -26.65
N THR A 570 -4.42 -19.24 -26.29
CA THR A 570 -4.77 -18.42 -25.11
C THR A 570 -5.62 -17.21 -25.46
N ALA A 571 -5.75 -16.86 -26.75
CA ALA A 571 -6.57 -15.74 -27.18
C ALA A 571 -8.06 -16.08 -27.02
N THR A 572 -8.80 -15.18 -26.38
CA THR A 572 -10.26 -15.27 -26.23
C THR A 572 -11.00 -14.24 -27.08
N THR A 573 -10.27 -13.26 -27.64
CA THR A 573 -10.82 -12.19 -28.47
C THR A 573 -9.96 -11.99 -29.72
N ASP A 574 -10.58 -12.08 -30.91
CA ASP A 574 -9.87 -11.86 -32.19
C ASP A 574 -9.52 -10.37 -32.35
N ASP A 575 -8.22 -10.08 -32.42
CA ASP A 575 -7.71 -8.73 -32.64
C ASP A 575 -7.48 -8.42 -34.14
N GLY A 576 -7.85 -9.35 -35.02
CA GLY A 576 -7.64 -9.26 -36.46
C GLY A 576 -6.21 -9.58 -36.89
N SER A 577 -5.39 -10.15 -36.00
CA SER A 577 -4.01 -10.54 -36.32
C SER A 577 -3.89 -11.84 -37.11
N CYS A 578 -4.98 -12.59 -37.34
CA CYS A 578 -4.93 -13.88 -38.02
C CYS A 578 -4.25 -13.83 -39.40
N LEU A 579 -3.18 -14.62 -39.55
CA LEU A 579 -2.42 -14.83 -40.77
C LEU A 579 -2.76 -16.20 -41.35
N TYR A 580 -3.16 -16.22 -42.62
CA TYR A 580 -3.46 -17.46 -43.33
C TYR A 580 -2.38 -17.75 -44.36
N ALA A 581 -2.10 -19.02 -44.60
CA ALA A 581 -1.20 -19.44 -45.66
C ALA A 581 -1.73 -18.99 -47.03
N GLU A 582 -0.82 -18.62 -47.94
CA GLU A 582 -1.20 -18.34 -49.32
C GLU A 582 -1.71 -19.62 -49.99
N SER A 583 -2.68 -19.47 -50.90
CA SER A 583 -3.27 -20.61 -51.61
C SER A 583 -2.16 -21.47 -52.25
N GLY A 584 -2.16 -22.77 -51.96
CA GLY A 584 -1.15 -23.73 -52.45
C GLY A 584 0.05 -23.93 -51.52
N TYR A 585 0.21 -23.09 -50.49
CA TYR A 585 1.30 -23.17 -49.52
C TYR A 585 0.77 -23.50 -48.10
N ASP A 586 1.67 -23.99 -47.24
CA ASP A 586 1.45 -24.11 -45.81
C ASP A 586 1.91 -22.84 -45.05
N CYS A 587 1.78 -22.88 -43.72
CA CYS A 587 2.07 -21.73 -42.85
C CYS A 587 3.54 -21.35 -42.74
N ASP A 588 4.45 -22.25 -43.11
CA ASP A 588 5.88 -21.96 -43.18
C ASP A 588 6.29 -21.53 -44.60
N GLY A 589 5.32 -21.42 -45.52
CA GLY A 589 5.54 -21.06 -46.92
C GLY A 589 6.03 -22.22 -47.77
N PHE A 590 5.91 -23.48 -47.31
CA PHE A 590 6.22 -24.63 -48.13
C PHE A 590 5.05 -24.97 -49.02
N CYS A 591 5.35 -25.39 -50.24
CA CYS A 591 4.32 -25.84 -51.14
C CYS A 591 3.65 -27.14 -50.64
N LEU A 592 2.32 -27.22 -50.74
CA LEU A 592 1.54 -28.39 -50.37
C LEU A 592 1.65 -29.54 -51.38
N ASN A 593 1.80 -29.20 -52.67
CA ASN A 593 1.98 -30.14 -53.78
C ASN A 593 3.16 -29.69 -54.63
N ASP A 594 4.32 -30.28 -54.38
CA ASP A 594 5.57 -30.02 -55.09
C ASP A 594 6.17 -31.38 -55.45
N ALA A 595 5.90 -31.83 -56.68
CA ALA A 595 6.22 -33.19 -57.14
C ALA A 595 7.70 -33.38 -57.43
N ASP A 596 8.41 -32.32 -57.84
CA ASP A 596 9.81 -32.37 -58.25
C ASP A 596 10.80 -31.80 -57.20
N GLY A 597 10.28 -31.09 -56.19
CA GLY A 597 10.98 -30.59 -55.02
C GLY A 597 11.74 -29.29 -55.25
N ASP A 598 11.39 -28.50 -56.27
CA ASP A 598 12.08 -27.27 -56.63
C ASP A 598 11.60 -26.03 -55.84
N GLY A 599 10.51 -26.17 -55.07
CA GLY A 599 9.93 -25.14 -54.22
C GLY A 599 8.82 -24.30 -54.89
N VAL A 600 8.47 -24.58 -56.15
CA VAL A 600 7.28 -24.06 -56.83
C VAL A 600 6.18 -25.11 -56.76
N CYS A 601 4.94 -24.69 -56.49
CA CYS A 601 3.84 -25.65 -56.48
C CYS A 601 3.43 -26.12 -57.86
N ASP A 602 3.07 -27.40 -57.98
CA ASP A 602 2.52 -28.04 -59.18
C ASP A 602 1.41 -27.19 -59.82
N GLU A 603 0.51 -26.61 -59.02
CA GLU A 603 -0.58 -25.77 -59.53
C GLU A 603 -0.15 -24.38 -60.05
N PHE A 604 1.06 -23.96 -59.72
CA PHE A 604 1.69 -22.69 -60.12
C PHE A 604 2.86 -22.88 -61.09
N GLU A 605 3.12 -24.10 -61.52
CA GLU A 605 4.16 -24.38 -62.50
C GLU A 605 3.85 -23.73 -63.86
N VAL A 606 4.88 -23.11 -64.43
CA VAL A 606 4.86 -22.61 -65.79
C VAL A 606 5.67 -23.57 -66.65
N LEU A 607 4.98 -24.29 -67.51
CA LEU A 607 5.59 -25.23 -68.45
C LEU A 607 6.38 -24.51 -69.55
N GLY A 608 7.63 -24.92 -69.76
CA GLY A 608 8.47 -24.43 -70.84
C GLY A 608 9.91 -24.88 -70.67
N CYS A 609 10.83 -24.43 -71.54
CA CYS A 609 12.21 -24.89 -71.41
C CYS A 609 12.95 -24.20 -70.26
N THR A 610 13.35 -24.96 -69.23
CA THR A 610 14.10 -24.46 -68.07
C THR A 610 15.62 -24.51 -68.25
N ASN A 611 16.13 -25.09 -69.35
CA ASN A 611 17.56 -25.18 -69.61
C ASN A 611 18.12 -23.86 -70.19
N PRO A 612 18.98 -23.11 -69.47
CA PRO A 612 19.49 -21.81 -69.92
C PRO A 612 20.38 -21.88 -71.16
N ASP A 613 20.89 -23.07 -71.51
CA ASP A 613 21.71 -23.29 -72.71
C ASP A 613 20.86 -23.64 -73.96
N ALA A 614 19.54 -23.80 -73.81
CA ALA A 614 18.64 -24.03 -74.93
C ALA A 614 18.25 -22.72 -75.62
N THR A 615 18.00 -22.78 -76.93
CA THR A 615 17.66 -21.59 -77.72
C THR A 615 16.27 -21.03 -77.48
N ASN A 616 15.37 -21.84 -76.91
CA ASN A 616 14.03 -21.45 -76.47
C ASN A 616 13.89 -21.48 -74.95
N PHE A 617 14.99 -21.31 -74.20
CA PHE A 617 14.92 -21.09 -72.76
C PHE A 617 13.87 -20.01 -72.43
N ASP A 618 12.97 -20.34 -71.51
CA ASP A 618 11.96 -19.42 -71.01
C ASP A 618 12.26 -19.11 -69.54
N GLU A 619 12.59 -17.85 -69.26
CA GLU A 619 12.92 -17.40 -67.90
C GLU A 619 11.72 -17.44 -66.94
N ALA A 620 10.50 -17.54 -67.48
CA ALA A 620 9.29 -17.70 -66.70
C ALA A 620 8.91 -19.17 -66.47
N ALA A 621 9.55 -20.12 -67.18
CA ALA A 621 9.27 -21.53 -66.99
C ALA A 621 9.87 -22.04 -65.67
N THR A 622 9.06 -22.75 -64.91
CA THR A 622 9.46 -23.40 -63.66
C THR A 622 9.52 -24.92 -63.80
N GLU A 623 8.94 -25.50 -64.86
CA GLU A 623 8.97 -26.94 -65.13
C GLU A 623 9.27 -27.23 -66.62
N ASP A 624 10.16 -28.18 -66.90
CA ASP A 624 10.58 -28.56 -68.26
C ASP A 624 9.54 -29.45 -68.93
N ASP A 625 8.84 -28.89 -69.90
CA ASP A 625 7.87 -29.65 -70.71
C ASP A 625 8.50 -30.51 -71.81
N GLY A 626 9.84 -30.56 -71.85
CA GLY A 626 10.62 -31.27 -72.86
C GLY A 626 10.74 -30.51 -74.19
N SER A 627 10.32 -29.24 -74.24
CA SER A 627 10.42 -28.40 -75.43
C SER A 627 11.82 -27.83 -75.66
N CYS A 628 12.77 -27.98 -74.74
CA CYS A 628 14.12 -27.42 -74.86
C CYS A 628 14.82 -27.78 -76.18
N MET A 629 15.15 -26.76 -76.98
CA MET A 629 15.87 -26.85 -78.24
C MET A 629 17.35 -26.56 -78.02
N VAL A 630 18.10 -27.62 -77.80
CA VAL A 630 19.56 -27.56 -77.62
C VAL A 630 20.21 -27.76 -78.98
N MET A 631 20.85 -26.71 -79.48
CA MET A 631 21.50 -26.70 -80.78
C MET A 631 22.86 -27.39 -80.73
N GLY A 632 23.16 -28.20 -81.74
CA GLY A 632 24.47 -28.82 -81.91
C GLY A 632 24.43 -29.97 -82.90
N CYS A 633 25.56 -30.63 -83.14
CA CYS A 633 25.58 -31.71 -84.11
C CYS A 633 24.80 -32.95 -83.62
N THR A 634 23.74 -33.33 -84.32
CA THR A 634 22.83 -34.45 -83.94
C THR A 634 23.20 -35.80 -84.56
N TYR A 635 24.15 -35.82 -85.50
CA TYR A 635 24.55 -37.04 -86.20
C TYR A 635 25.59 -37.82 -85.40
N VAL A 636 25.23 -39.02 -84.91
CA VAL A 636 26.09 -39.88 -84.09
C VAL A 636 27.45 -40.22 -84.73
N ASP A 637 27.51 -40.21 -86.06
CA ASP A 637 28.72 -40.52 -86.83
C ASP A 637 29.61 -39.29 -87.09
N ALA A 638 29.19 -38.09 -86.68
CA ALA A 638 30.00 -36.89 -86.76
C ALA A 638 31.02 -36.85 -85.61
N ILE A 639 32.20 -36.29 -85.87
CA ILE A 639 33.29 -36.17 -84.90
C ILE A 639 32.88 -35.29 -83.71
N ASN A 640 32.06 -34.26 -83.96
CA ASN A 640 31.57 -33.32 -82.96
C ASN A 640 30.11 -33.57 -82.56
N TYR A 641 29.63 -34.81 -82.67
CA TYR A 641 28.32 -35.20 -82.16
C TYR A 641 28.10 -34.75 -80.72
N ASN A 642 27.03 -34.01 -80.47
CA ASN A 642 26.60 -33.61 -79.14
C ASN A 642 25.38 -34.45 -78.73
N PRO A 643 25.51 -35.40 -77.79
CA PRO A 643 24.40 -36.24 -77.36
C PRO A 643 23.28 -35.47 -76.63
N ALA A 644 23.51 -34.23 -76.21
CA ALA A 644 22.49 -33.36 -75.64
C ALA A 644 21.77 -32.48 -76.68
N ALA A 645 22.26 -32.43 -77.94
CA ALA A 645 21.62 -31.65 -78.99
C ALA A 645 20.46 -32.43 -79.62
N ASN A 646 19.31 -31.76 -79.75
CA ASN A 646 18.11 -32.30 -80.38
C ASN A 646 17.65 -31.50 -81.60
N ASP A 647 18.33 -30.39 -81.91
CA ASP A 647 18.20 -29.66 -83.16
C ASP A 647 19.58 -29.37 -83.78
N ASP A 648 19.71 -29.59 -85.08
CA ASP A 648 21.01 -29.58 -85.77
C ASP A 648 21.37 -28.17 -86.24
N ASP A 649 22.47 -27.62 -85.72
CA ASP A 649 22.96 -26.28 -86.09
C ASP A 649 23.83 -26.25 -87.34
N GLY A 650 23.97 -27.38 -88.03
CA GLY A 650 24.84 -27.55 -89.19
C GLY A 650 26.33 -27.56 -88.86
N SER A 651 26.72 -27.65 -87.57
CA SER A 651 28.12 -27.72 -87.16
C SER A 651 28.76 -29.09 -87.37
N CYS A 652 28.01 -30.12 -87.79
CA CYS A 652 28.53 -31.48 -87.95
C CYS A 652 29.74 -31.60 -88.89
N THR A 653 30.77 -32.28 -88.40
CA THR A 653 32.00 -32.57 -89.12
C THR A 653 32.20 -34.08 -89.22
N PHE A 654 32.45 -34.59 -90.43
CA PHE A 654 32.61 -36.02 -90.70
C PHE A 654 34.02 -36.31 -91.24
N ASP A 655 34.64 -37.40 -90.76
CA ASP A 655 35.91 -37.87 -91.31
C ASP A 655 35.65 -38.79 -92.52
N LEU A 656 35.92 -38.28 -93.73
CA LEU A 656 35.73 -39.03 -94.99
C LEU A 656 36.95 -39.91 -95.36
N ALA A 657 37.87 -40.19 -94.44
CA ALA A 657 39.09 -40.95 -94.72
C ALA A 657 38.92 -42.48 -94.85
N GLY A 658 37.70 -43.03 -94.69
CA GLY A 658 37.43 -44.47 -94.77
C GLY A 658 36.33 -44.82 -95.77
N GLY A 659 36.69 -44.91 -97.07
CA GLY A 659 35.96 -45.52 -98.19
C GLY A 659 34.44 -45.75 -98.08
N CYS A 660 33.66 -45.01 -98.88
CA CYS A 660 32.20 -45.14 -98.95
C CYS A 660 31.72 -46.58 -99.19
N THR A 661 30.90 -47.09 -98.28
CA THR A 661 30.09 -48.31 -98.48
C THR A 661 29.02 -48.04 -99.55
N GLY A 662 29.32 -48.36 -100.81
CA GLY A 662 28.40 -48.16 -101.94
C GLY A 662 29.07 -47.96 -103.30
N ASP A 663 30.40 -47.89 -103.36
CA ASP A 663 31.19 -47.90 -104.60
C ASP A 663 31.48 -49.36 -105.00
N PHE A 664 30.64 -49.93 -105.88
CA PHE A 664 30.73 -51.34 -106.29
C PHE A 664 31.63 -51.52 -107.53
N ASP A 665 31.91 -50.47 -108.29
CA ASP A 665 32.85 -50.49 -109.42
C ASP A 665 34.28 -50.04 -109.07
N ASN A 666 34.49 -49.59 -107.83
CA ASN A 666 35.76 -49.23 -107.21
C ASN A 666 36.43 -48.00 -107.87
N SER A 667 35.61 -47.01 -108.23
CA SER A 667 36.02 -45.75 -108.85
C SER A 667 36.43 -44.66 -107.84
N GLY A 668 36.22 -44.88 -106.54
CA GLY A 668 36.56 -43.98 -105.44
C GLY A 668 35.48 -42.94 -105.11
N VAL A 669 34.30 -43.01 -105.73
CA VAL A 669 33.15 -42.12 -105.50
C VAL A 669 31.85 -42.88 -105.80
N GLY A 670 30.90 -42.94 -104.85
CA GLY A 670 29.61 -43.58 -105.09
C GLY A 670 28.74 -42.80 -106.07
N GLN A 671 28.38 -43.40 -107.21
CA GLN A 671 27.58 -42.78 -108.27
C GLN A 671 26.41 -43.68 -108.68
N LEU A 672 25.45 -43.12 -109.42
CA LEU A 672 24.22 -43.85 -109.81
C LEU A 672 24.47 -45.11 -110.65
N ASN A 673 25.65 -45.22 -111.26
CA ASN A 673 26.07 -46.40 -112.02
C ASN A 673 26.44 -47.60 -111.14
N ASP A 674 26.68 -47.41 -109.84
CA ASP A 674 26.94 -48.47 -108.85
C ASP A 674 25.68 -49.27 -108.48
N LEU A 675 24.51 -48.89 -109.00
CA LEU A 675 23.20 -49.51 -108.75
C LEU A 675 22.65 -50.32 -109.95
N LEU A 676 23.46 -50.60 -110.98
CA LEU A 676 23.07 -51.33 -112.20
C LEU A 676 23.88 -52.61 -112.47
#